data_AF-A0A7T9XX57-F1
#
_entry.id   AF-A0A7T9XX57-F1
#
_cell.length_a   1.000
_cell.length_b   1.000
_cell.length_c   1.000
_cell.angle_alpha   90.00
_cell.angle_beta   90.00
_cell.angle_gamma   90.00
#
_symmetry.space_group_name_H-M   'P 1'
#
loop_
_entity.id
_entity.type
_entity.pdbx_description
1 polymer ?
#
loop_
_entity_poly.entity_id
_entity_poly.type
_entity_poly.pdbx_seq_one_letter_code
_entity_poly.pdbx_strand_id
1 'polypeptide(L)'
;MNKLLLLSLLIMTYSGQAKSDDNAINESIGDALYLKQKNYSPACFYSKDNFEGESVCLTPPETMDLYDTKDYDLNDKISSIKIPDNVQVAIYINDNFNLPYYNLTESVDLAWLNKMGVAGQISSIKTLESPGFCAQDCVVIKENVINLNDIFNKSAPEFYDKNKIVLINVDINNESNFFVGFMGYPQIVIVGKDMFFYSSENNPPLNMRINDNTEHLSLLFKIDDHQLQFQYLEAQGTTSLNTPFWINSQYSPEDLANLYITNSISENEQGDMPENTQPLILNKIIMAINKDSHRDKRGALGIAGCIGIPLLAIYNYVIQGHCNQLDKLVEKNEFSQHDGEGKTLVVAGSAKPFTVVKPAINTSLSPAPATLVLTHLNTHLNTHLHNQALTLPAAAASCKTSVEEILSARYPRQTGIRCGSRMSILLADFTLLFGENLLNWTTEHLTQVLQSISDHGTTGYAGSDQDTESRLVGRVQEAISDLGLSLVTSMLQEAFSYASLNYARYFMHNENQESFATPLAAQSLPLGDYILPLETYIHPEEPPAPLIMDDGQWFRPEGLYFEVMVIPGGDQHVATNLTEEIVEVINDWRHFYNQVEYQADHNGTPISRRDRTVYAARITSNMLRHMLADNSSDYQFVVVKFKGKIVSVLASLNDANGRDSYINFSVTHPQYVLNPHENGSVRGAGTAAVRELARYLKEKGKKTLGSNVISQPSAIVKKKLGFIYKDEL
;
A
#
# COMPACT_ATOMS: atom_id res chain seq x y z
N MET A 1 -41.39 32.44 40.23
CA MET A 1 -41.22 31.75 41.53
C MET A 1 -39.74 31.49 41.78
N ASN A 2 -39.38 31.45 43.05
CA ASN A 2 -38.12 31.90 43.66
C ASN A 2 -36.83 31.08 43.43
N LYS A 3 -35.74 31.80 43.73
CA LYS A 3 -34.31 31.48 43.89
C LYS A 3 -33.95 30.25 44.75
N LEU A 4 -32.80 29.66 44.37
CA LEU A 4 -31.67 29.11 45.16
C LEU A 4 -31.82 28.83 46.68
N LEU A 5 -31.06 27.78 47.07
CA LEU A 5 -30.06 27.69 48.17
C LEU A 5 -30.36 26.85 49.43
N LEU A 6 -29.26 26.18 49.85
CA LEU A 6 -28.87 25.56 51.13
C LEU A 6 -29.42 24.17 51.49
N LEU A 7 -28.60 23.13 51.69
CA LEU A 7 -27.44 22.85 52.58
C LEU A 7 -27.88 22.08 53.84
N SER A 8 -27.30 20.87 53.98
CA SER A 8 -26.89 20.18 55.22
C SER A 8 -27.91 19.93 56.35
N LEU A 9 -28.14 18.64 56.63
CA LEU A 9 -28.28 18.14 58.00
C LEU A 9 -27.60 16.77 58.15
N LEU A 10 -26.62 16.74 59.05
CA LEU A 10 -25.91 15.59 59.61
C LEU A 10 -26.79 14.84 60.64
N ILE A 11 -26.42 13.58 60.92
CA ILE A 11 -26.29 12.87 62.24
C ILE A 11 -26.53 11.36 61.99
N MET A 12 -25.49 10.53 61.88
CA MET A 12 -24.80 9.73 62.95
C MET A 12 -25.76 8.75 63.66
N THR A 13 -25.57 7.43 63.54
CA THR A 13 -24.64 6.55 64.30
C THR A 13 -24.77 5.12 63.71
N TYR A 14 -23.79 4.21 63.67
CA TYR A 14 -23.07 3.62 64.80
C TYR A 14 -21.75 2.95 64.35
N SER A 15 -20.85 2.87 65.32
CA SER A 15 -19.43 2.49 65.34
C SER A 15 -19.07 1.02 65.07
N GLY A 16 -17.89 0.81 64.49
CA GLY A 16 -17.08 -0.41 64.62
C GLY A 16 -15.63 -0.10 64.28
N GLN A 17 -14.72 -0.31 65.23
CA GLN A 17 -13.33 0.16 65.25
C GLN A 17 -12.47 -0.36 64.09
N ALA A 18 -11.68 0.52 63.47
CA ALA A 18 -10.43 0.16 62.80
C ALA A 18 -9.36 1.16 63.25
N LYS A 19 -8.35 0.66 63.94
CA LYS A 19 -7.14 1.37 64.34
C LYS A 19 -6.33 1.73 63.10
N SER A 20 -5.85 2.97 63.05
CA SER A 20 -4.75 3.43 62.20
C SER A 20 -3.45 2.75 62.62
N ASP A 21 -2.73 2.18 61.67
CA ASP A 21 -1.27 2.10 61.73
C ASP A 21 -0.73 2.85 60.51
N ASP A 22 -0.22 4.05 60.80
CA ASP A 22 0.78 4.72 59.98
C ASP A 22 2.02 3.83 59.93
N ASN A 23 2.36 3.35 58.75
CA ASN A 23 3.75 3.09 58.39
C ASN A 23 3.91 3.26 56.88
N ALA A 24 4.20 4.50 56.51
CA ALA A 24 4.93 4.82 55.31
C ALA A 24 6.29 4.11 55.38
N ILE A 25 6.43 3.00 54.65
CA ILE A 25 7.74 2.44 54.31
C ILE A 25 8.09 2.96 52.92
N ASN A 26 8.96 3.97 52.92
CA ASN A 26 9.91 4.21 51.84
C ASN A 26 10.75 2.94 51.66
N GLU A 27 10.48 2.14 50.64
CA GLU A 27 11.43 1.15 50.16
C GLU A 27 12.04 1.62 48.84
N SER A 28 13.23 2.18 49.02
CA SER A 28 14.30 2.35 48.05
C SER A 28 14.59 1.06 47.30
N ILE A 29 14.88 1.22 46.00
CA ILE A 29 15.85 0.47 45.17
C ILE A 29 16.68 -0.55 45.97
N GLY A 30 16.66 -1.82 45.54
CA GLY A 30 17.67 -2.82 45.89
C GLY A 30 17.10 -4.19 46.30
N ASP A 31 17.23 -5.16 45.39
CA ASP A 31 17.32 -6.61 45.64
C ASP A 31 16.14 -7.36 46.33
N ALA A 32 15.44 -8.15 45.51
CA ALA A 32 15.27 -9.60 45.75
C ALA A 32 14.58 -10.28 44.55
N LEU A 33 15.20 -10.22 43.36
CA LEU A 33 14.90 -11.21 42.32
C LEU A 33 15.64 -12.50 42.71
N TYR A 34 14.89 -13.55 43.03
CA TYR A 34 15.39 -14.92 42.93
C TYR A 34 15.72 -15.21 41.45
N LEU A 35 16.90 -14.76 41.00
CA LEU A 35 17.51 -15.21 39.76
C LEU A 35 17.83 -16.69 39.94
N LYS A 36 17.04 -17.55 39.29
CA LYS A 36 17.55 -18.85 38.87
C LYS A 36 18.79 -18.55 38.03
N GLN A 37 19.97 -18.82 38.58
CA GLN A 37 21.25 -18.56 37.93
C GLN A 37 21.29 -19.41 36.66
N LYS A 38 20.96 -18.81 35.51
CA LYS A 38 21.09 -19.44 34.21
C LYS A 38 22.58 -19.42 33.89
N ASN A 39 23.20 -20.59 33.75
CA ASN A 39 24.61 -20.67 33.37
C ASN A 39 24.75 -20.29 31.89
N TYR A 40 25.30 -19.12 31.61
CA TYR A 40 25.62 -18.68 30.25
C TYR A 40 27.02 -19.14 29.86
N SER A 41 27.20 -19.48 28.59
CA SER A 41 28.55 -19.61 28.02
C SER A 41 29.13 -18.21 27.82
N PRO A 42 30.42 -17.98 28.11
CA PRO A 42 31.02 -16.65 27.97
C PRO A 42 31.25 -16.29 26.51
N ALA A 43 31.11 -15.01 26.17
CA ALA A 43 31.56 -14.48 24.89
C ALA A 43 33.04 -14.11 24.98
N CYS A 44 33.83 -14.44 23.95
CA CYS A 44 35.28 -14.29 23.97
C CYS A 44 35.77 -13.39 22.84
N PHE A 45 36.72 -12.50 23.16
CA PHE A 45 37.27 -11.48 22.30
C PHE A 45 38.75 -11.77 22.08
N TYR A 46 39.18 -11.87 20.83
CA TYR A 46 40.50 -12.39 20.45
C TYR A 46 41.34 -11.34 19.73
N SER A 47 42.64 -11.33 20.02
CA SER A 47 43.64 -10.46 19.38
C SER A 47 43.99 -10.84 17.95
N LYS A 48 43.70 -12.08 17.52
CA LYS A 48 43.89 -12.55 16.14
C LYS A 48 42.57 -12.99 15.54
N ASP A 49 42.58 -13.12 14.22
CA ASP A 49 41.44 -13.61 13.45
C ASP A 49 41.16 -15.10 13.73
N ASN A 50 40.01 -15.61 13.31
CA ASN A 50 39.58 -17.00 13.45
C ASN A 50 39.54 -17.53 14.91
N PHE A 51 39.29 -16.63 15.87
CA PHE A 51 39.18 -16.95 17.31
C PHE A 51 40.49 -17.49 17.90
N GLU A 52 41.63 -16.94 17.48
CA GLU A 52 42.96 -17.32 17.94
C GLU A 52 43.70 -16.19 18.68
N GLY A 53 44.82 -16.52 19.32
CA GLY A 53 45.67 -15.55 20.02
C GLY A 53 45.27 -15.30 21.47
N GLU A 54 45.73 -14.18 22.03
CA GLU A 54 45.32 -13.73 23.36
C GLU A 54 43.83 -13.37 23.35
N SER A 55 43.12 -13.72 24.43
CA SER A 55 41.68 -13.52 24.52
C SER A 55 41.21 -13.16 25.92
N VAL A 56 40.13 -12.39 25.98
CA VAL A 56 39.35 -12.17 27.21
C VAL A 56 37.94 -12.70 27.00
N CYS A 57 37.36 -13.35 28.01
CA CYS A 57 36.01 -13.91 27.94
C CYS A 57 35.14 -13.32 29.05
N LEU A 58 33.94 -12.87 28.69
CA LEU A 58 33.00 -12.20 29.58
C LEU A 58 31.70 -13.01 29.68
N THR A 59 31.25 -13.27 30.90
CA THR A 59 29.98 -13.96 31.16
C THR A 59 28.87 -12.94 31.38
N PRO A 60 27.75 -12.99 30.66
CA PRO A 60 26.68 -12.01 30.85
C PRO A 60 26.09 -11.99 32.28
N PRO A 61 25.76 -10.81 32.84
CA PRO A 61 26.07 -9.47 32.33
C PRO A 61 27.43 -8.96 32.83
N GLU A 62 28.38 -8.72 31.94
CA GLU A 62 29.69 -8.16 32.28
C GLU A 62 30.10 -7.03 31.34
N THR A 63 30.95 -6.12 31.80
CA THR A 63 31.45 -4.96 31.04
C THR A 63 32.95 -4.83 31.23
N MET A 64 33.66 -4.41 30.19
CA MET A 64 35.09 -4.12 30.26
C MET A 64 35.43 -2.92 29.39
N ASP A 65 36.09 -1.94 29.99
CA ASP A 65 36.78 -0.86 29.28
C ASP A 65 38.21 -1.34 29.02
N LEU A 66 38.66 -1.33 27.77
CA LEU A 66 39.93 -1.95 27.36
C LEU A 66 41.13 -1.03 27.63
N TYR A 67 40.91 0.26 27.86
CA TYR A 67 41.97 1.25 28.04
C TYR A 67 42.70 1.14 29.39
N ASP A 68 42.01 0.71 30.45
CA ASP A 68 42.53 0.70 31.84
C ASP A 68 42.80 -0.72 32.40
N THR A 69 42.96 -1.72 31.52
CA THR A 69 43.22 -3.10 31.94
C THR A 69 44.72 -3.38 32.06
N LYS A 70 45.18 -3.70 33.28
CA LYS A 70 46.61 -4.03 33.55
C LYS A 70 47.04 -5.40 33.02
N ASP A 71 46.06 -6.26 32.75
CA ASP A 71 46.28 -7.69 32.50
C ASP A 71 46.09 -8.08 31.02
N TYR A 72 45.54 -7.19 30.18
CA TYR A 72 45.22 -7.49 28.77
C TYR A 72 45.51 -6.29 27.86
N ASP A 73 46.23 -6.52 26.75
CA ASP A 73 46.54 -5.49 25.75
C ASP A 73 45.66 -5.68 24.51
N LEU A 74 44.34 -5.54 24.70
CA LEU A 74 43.32 -5.80 23.67
C LEU A 74 42.67 -4.53 23.10
N ASN A 75 42.98 -3.35 23.65
CA ASN A 75 42.47 -2.08 23.13
C ASN A 75 42.87 -1.91 21.67
N ASP A 76 41.90 -1.66 20.78
CA ASP A 76 42.11 -1.51 19.33
C ASP A 76 42.79 -2.71 18.66
N LYS A 77 42.78 -3.89 19.31
CA LYS A 77 43.47 -5.11 18.84
C LYS A 77 42.55 -6.30 18.66
N ILE A 78 41.27 -6.16 18.99
CA ILE A 78 40.29 -7.22 18.77
C ILE A 78 40.12 -7.47 17.27
N SER A 79 40.38 -8.70 16.85
CA SER A 79 40.32 -9.17 15.47
C SER A 79 39.27 -10.25 15.24
N SER A 80 38.74 -10.90 16.28
CA SER A 80 37.57 -11.78 16.17
C SER A 80 36.83 -11.90 17.51
N ILE A 81 35.53 -12.19 17.46
CA ILE A 81 34.65 -12.27 18.64
C ILE A 81 33.75 -13.50 18.53
N LYS A 82 33.88 -14.42 19.48
CA LYS A 82 33.05 -15.62 19.57
C LYS A 82 31.89 -15.38 20.52
N ILE A 83 30.67 -15.46 20.00
CA ILE A 83 29.42 -15.24 20.73
C ILE A 83 28.60 -16.55 20.74
N PRO A 84 28.30 -17.09 21.93
CA PRO A 84 27.41 -18.25 22.05
C PRO A 84 25.93 -17.86 22.01
N ASP A 85 25.07 -18.85 21.80
CA ASP A 85 23.62 -18.66 21.77
C ASP A 85 23.09 -17.99 23.05
N ASN A 86 22.08 -17.14 22.90
CA ASN A 86 21.45 -16.36 23.98
C ASN A 86 22.36 -15.32 24.65
N VAL A 87 23.49 -14.97 24.03
CA VAL A 87 24.36 -13.87 24.46
C VAL A 87 24.33 -12.75 23.43
N GLN A 88 24.23 -11.51 23.92
CA GLN A 88 24.40 -10.31 23.12
C GLN A 88 25.68 -9.60 23.56
N VAL A 89 26.46 -9.13 22.58
CA VAL A 89 27.66 -8.34 22.81
C VAL A 89 27.46 -6.95 22.23
N ALA A 90 27.70 -5.91 23.03
CA ALA A 90 27.85 -4.56 22.54
C ALA A 90 29.34 -4.21 22.43
N ILE A 91 29.78 -3.81 21.24
CA ILE A 91 31.12 -3.29 20.99
C ILE A 91 31.07 -1.78 20.79
N TYR A 92 31.95 -1.06 21.48
CA TYR A 92 32.02 0.39 21.46
C TYR A 92 33.33 0.84 20.81
N ILE A 93 33.23 1.80 19.90
CA ILE A 93 34.40 2.41 19.26
C ILE A 93 35.15 3.32 20.25
N ASN A 94 34.41 3.97 21.15
CA ASN A 94 34.97 4.89 22.14
C ASN A 94 34.99 4.26 23.55
N ASP A 95 35.91 4.74 24.38
CA ASP A 95 36.01 4.41 25.80
C ASP A 95 34.73 4.77 26.59
N ASN A 96 34.63 4.27 27.83
CA ASN A 96 33.53 4.57 28.76
C ASN A 96 32.14 4.26 28.18
N PHE A 97 32.05 3.29 27.27
CA PHE A 97 30.79 2.84 26.65
C PHE A 97 30.04 3.97 25.91
N ASN A 98 30.79 4.89 25.30
CA ASN A 98 30.23 6.00 24.52
C ASN A 98 29.90 5.58 23.08
N LEU A 99 28.86 6.18 22.51
CA LEU A 99 28.51 6.04 21.09
C LEU A 99 29.70 6.42 20.18
N PRO A 100 29.83 5.80 18.99
CA PRO A 100 28.95 4.78 18.42
C PRO A 100 29.25 3.37 18.96
N TYR A 101 28.22 2.51 18.96
CA TYR A 101 28.33 1.10 19.33
C TYR A 101 27.50 0.22 18.40
N TYR A 102 27.83 -1.07 18.34
CA TYR A 102 27.06 -2.08 17.64
C TYR A 102 26.73 -3.24 18.56
N ASN A 103 25.52 -3.79 18.42
CA ASN A 103 25.11 -5.01 19.08
C ASN A 103 25.26 -6.21 18.15
N LEU A 104 25.88 -7.26 18.66
CA LEU A 104 26.18 -8.50 17.97
C LEU A 104 25.52 -9.67 18.73
N THR A 105 24.85 -10.55 17.99
CA THR A 105 24.33 -11.83 18.49
C THR A 105 24.97 -13.02 17.78
N GLU A 106 25.77 -12.76 16.76
CA GLU A 106 26.46 -13.75 15.94
C GLU A 106 27.98 -13.58 16.10
N SER A 107 28.73 -14.68 16.05
CA SER A 107 30.20 -14.62 16.10
C SER A 107 30.75 -13.90 14.86
N VAL A 108 31.78 -13.09 15.04
CA VAL A 108 32.36 -12.26 13.96
C VAL A 108 33.87 -12.47 13.86
N ASP A 109 34.38 -12.43 12.63
CA ASP A 109 35.79 -12.52 12.28
C ASP A 109 36.34 -11.16 11.82
N LEU A 110 37.61 -11.11 11.47
CA LEU A 110 38.26 -9.88 11.03
C LEU A 110 37.64 -9.34 9.73
N ALA A 111 37.17 -10.20 8.84
CA ALA A 111 36.54 -9.77 7.60
C ALA A 111 35.23 -9.01 7.88
N TRP A 112 34.40 -9.50 8.80
CA TRP A 112 33.18 -8.81 9.23
C TRP A 112 33.47 -7.52 9.99
N LEU A 113 34.46 -7.51 10.90
CA LEU A 113 34.86 -6.29 11.60
C LEU A 113 35.38 -5.20 10.64
N ASN A 114 36.07 -5.59 9.57
CA ASN A 114 36.51 -4.69 8.51
C ASN A 114 35.32 -4.13 7.71
N LYS A 115 34.35 -4.97 7.32
CA LYS A 115 33.14 -4.52 6.60
C LYS A 115 32.28 -3.57 7.43
N MET A 116 32.24 -3.79 8.75
CA MET A 116 31.60 -2.87 9.69
C MET A 116 32.40 -1.58 9.93
N GLY A 117 33.66 -1.52 9.51
CA GLY A 117 34.54 -0.37 9.73
C GLY A 117 34.99 -0.18 11.18
N VAL A 118 34.95 -1.23 12.01
CA VAL A 118 35.30 -1.19 13.45
C VAL A 118 36.59 -1.93 13.79
N ALA A 119 37.17 -2.65 12.82
CA ALA A 119 38.45 -3.33 13.00
C ALA A 119 39.51 -2.34 13.49
N GLY A 120 40.23 -2.72 14.56
CA GLY A 120 41.27 -1.90 15.15
C GLY A 120 40.79 -0.63 15.86
N GLN A 121 39.52 -0.56 16.25
CA GLN A 121 38.94 0.62 16.90
C GLN A 121 38.07 0.28 18.13
N ILE A 122 38.00 -1.00 18.53
CA ILE A 122 37.15 -1.43 19.65
C ILE A 122 37.87 -1.10 20.96
N SER A 123 37.24 -0.23 21.77
CA SER A 123 37.83 0.29 23.00
C SER A 123 37.02 -0.05 24.26
N SER A 124 35.76 -0.45 24.13
CA SER A 124 34.98 -0.98 25.25
C SER A 124 34.00 -2.06 24.80
N ILE A 125 33.71 -3.01 25.68
CA ILE A 125 32.88 -4.19 25.39
C ILE A 125 31.91 -4.49 26.53
N LYS A 126 30.72 -4.96 26.18
CA LYS A 126 29.68 -5.31 27.15
C LYS A 126 28.96 -6.58 26.71
N THR A 127 28.75 -7.51 27.62
CA THR A 127 27.97 -8.74 27.39
C THR A 127 26.67 -8.68 28.17
N LEU A 128 25.59 -9.13 27.53
CA LEU A 128 24.22 -9.08 28.03
C LEU A 128 23.52 -10.41 27.74
N GLU A 129 22.54 -10.77 28.58
CA GLU A 129 21.58 -11.81 28.21
C GLU A 129 20.82 -11.33 26.97
N SER A 130 20.80 -12.15 25.92
CA SER A 130 19.95 -11.88 24.77
C SER A 130 18.54 -12.40 25.06
N PRO A 131 17.48 -11.60 24.88
CA PRO A 131 16.10 -12.04 25.02
C PRO A 131 15.63 -12.95 23.87
N GLY A 132 16.55 -13.45 23.04
CA GLY A 132 16.27 -14.21 21.81
C GLY A 132 16.19 -13.33 20.55
N PHE A 133 16.41 -12.02 20.66
CA PHE A 133 16.51 -11.11 19.52
C PHE A 133 17.28 -9.84 19.91
N CYS A 134 17.86 -9.16 18.92
CA CYS A 134 18.49 -7.86 19.10
C CYS A 134 17.53 -6.74 18.64
N ALA A 135 17.36 -5.70 19.47
CA ALA A 135 16.31 -4.68 19.29
C ALA A 135 16.80 -3.31 18.82
N GLN A 136 18.10 -3.01 18.88
CA GLN A 136 18.65 -1.70 18.56
C GLN A 136 20.12 -1.80 18.12
N ASP A 137 20.50 -1.07 17.07
CA ASP A 137 21.86 -0.97 16.51
C ASP A 137 22.50 -2.35 16.28
N CYS A 138 21.72 -3.29 15.76
CA CYS A 138 22.09 -4.70 15.63
C CYS A 138 22.70 -4.98 14.27
N VAL A 139 23.78 -5.75 14.25
CA VAL A 139 24.38 -6.24 13.02
C VAL A 139 23.87 -7.66 12.77
N VAL A 140 23.19 -7.85 11.63
CA VAL A 140 22.78 -9.18 11.16
C VAL A 140 23.77 -9.63 10.11
N ILE A 141 24.49 -10.70 10.42
CA ILE A 141 25.49 -11.30 9.54
C ILE A 141 24.85 -12.37 8.68
N LYS A 142 24.14 -13.31 9.30
CA LYS A 142 23.39 -14.36 8.61
C LYS A 142 21.90 -14.20 8.85
N GLU A 143 21.46 -14.34 10.10
CA GLU A 143 20.04 -14.28 10.42
C GLU A 143 19.75 -13.82 11.85
N ASN A 144 18.62 -13.14 12.00
CA ASN A 144 18.03 -12.78 13.28
C ASN A 144 16.58 -13.28 13.28
N VAL A 145 16.31 -14.30 14.09
CA VAL A 145 15.01 -14.98 14.16
C VAL A 145 14.29 -14.59 15.44
N ILE A 146 13.10 -14.02 15.29
CA ILE A 146 12.32 -13.50 16.42
C ILE A 146 11.09 -14.38 16.63
N ASN A 147 11.04 -15.09 17.75
CA ASN A 147 9.84 -15.81 18.16
C ASN A 147 8.80 -14.84 18.73
N LEU A 148 7.79 -14.51 17.92
CA LEU A 148 6.74 -13.56 18.27
C LEU A 148 5.83 -14.10 19.38
N ASN A 149 5.63 -15.42 19.46
CA ASN A 149 4.83 -16.05 20.51
C ASN A 149 5.49 -15.89 21.88
N ASP A 150 6.82 -16.06 21.97
CA ASP A 150 7.55 -15.88 23.23
C ASP A 150 7.50 -14.44 23.75
N ILE A 151 7.24 -13.48 22.87
CA ILE A 151 7.14 -12.05 23.21
C ILE A 151 5.69 -11.69 23.55
N PHE A 152 4.75 -11.98 22.66
CA PHE A 152 3.35 -11.59 22.83
C PHE A 152 2.63 -12.46 23.87
N ASN A 153 2.95 -13.75 24.04
CA ASN A 153 2.28 -14.64 25.02
C ASN A 153 2.77 -14.43 26.46
N LYS A 154 3.88 -13.71 26.68
CA LYS A 154 4.27 -13.23 28.02
C LYS A 154 3.34 -12.12 28.54
N SER A 155 2.51 -11.56 27.66
CA SER A 155 1.52 -10.54 27.99
C SER A 155 0.30 -11.19 28.67
N ALA A 156 -0.44 -10.45 29.50
CA ALA A 156 -1.61 -10.98 30.22
C ALA A 156 -2.69 -11.53 29.25
N PRO A 157 -3.51 -12.52 29.66
CA PRO A 157 -4.49 -13.16 28.78
C PRO A 157 -5.51 -12.23 28.12
N GLU A 158 -5.75 -11.07 28.73
CA GLU A 158 -6.57 -9.97 28.21
C GLU A 158 -6.05 -9.33 26.90
N PHE A 159 -4.85 -9.72 26.43
CA PHE A 159 -4.20 -9.16 25.25
C PHE A 159 -4.08 -10.12 24.05
N TYR A 160 -4.61 -11.35 24.15
CA TYR A 160 -4.51 -12.34 23.07
C TYR A 160 -5.28 -11.90 21.80
N ASP A 161 -6.45 -11.29 21.97
CA ASP A 161 -7.38 -10.91 20.87
C ASP A 161 -7.13 -9.46 20.38
N LYS A 162 -5.90 -8.95 20.48
CA LYS A 162 -5.54 -7.55 20.18
C LYS A 162 -4.52 -7.44 19.06
N ASN A 163 -4.56 -6.31 18.34
CA ASN A 163 -3.67 -6.02 17.24
C ASN A 163 -2.21 -6.02 17.72
N LYS A 164 -1.40 -6.92 17.19
CA LYS A 164 0.04 -7.01 17.44
C LYS A 164 0.77 -6.23 16.36
N ILE A 165 1.76 -5.43 16.73
CA ILE A 165 2.50 -4.56 15.84
C ILE A 165 3.98 -4.88 15.96
N VAL A 166 4.66 -5.02 14.82
CA VAL A 166 6.12 -5.16 14.72
C VAL A 166 6.64 -4.10 13.75
N LEU A 167 7.45 -3.18 14.25
CA LEU A 167 8.16 -2.17 13.45
C LEU A 167 9.64 -2.52 13.40
N ILE A 168 10.19 -2.57 12.21
CA ILE A 168 11.62 -2.77 11.94
C ILE A 168 12.13 -1.55 11.18
N ASN A 169 13.27 -0.99 11.59
CA ASN A 169 13.98 0.05 10.86
C ASN A 169 15.38 -0.45 10.52
N VAL A 170 15.74 -0.36 9.23
CA VAL A 170 16.97 -0.92 8.67
C VAL A 170 17.68 0.11 7.79
N ASP A 171 19.00 0.04 7.73
CA ASP A 171 19.79 0.79 6.75
C ASP A 171 19.77 0.10 5.39
N ILE A 172 19.65 0.90 4.33
CA ILE A 172 19.60 0.39 2.96
C ILE A 172 20.47 1.22 2.01
N ASN A 173 21.18 0.54 1.12
CA ASN A 173 22.01 1.13 0.07
C ASN A 173 21.82 0.36 -1.26
N ASN A 174 22.62 0.66 -2.28
CA ASN A 174 22.49 0.03 -3.60
C ASN A 174 23.00 -1.42 -3.66
N GLU A 175 23.71 -1.88 -2.63
CA GLU A 175 24.26 -3.23 -2.47
C GLU A 175 23.45 -4.08 -1.48
N SER A 176 22.39 -3.52 -0.88
CA SER A 176 21.57 -4.21 0.11
C SER A 176 20.92 -5.46 -0.49
N ASN A 177 21.08 -6.60 0.16
CA ASN A 177 20.43 -7.84 -0.21
C ASN A 177 19.97 -8.54 1.06
N PHE A 178 18.67 -8.53 1.34
CA PHE A 178 18.15 -9.14 2.56
C PHE A 178 16.67 -9.52 2.44
N PHE A 179 16.24 -10.37 3.36
CA PHE A 179 14.88 -10.87 3.46
C PHE A 179 14.30 -10.57 4.86
N VAL A 180 13.04 -10.13 4.90
CA VAL A 180 12.24 -9.99 6.12
C VAL A 180 10.88 -10.63 5.92
N GLY A 181 10.48 -11.58 6.77
CA GLY A 181 9.13 -12.14 6.70
C GLY A 181 8.97 -13.47 7.39
N PHE A 182 7.98 -14.24 6.94
CA PHE A 182 7.58 -15.51 7.51
C PHE A 182 7.79 -16.65 6.51
N MET A 183 8.04 -17.86 7.02
CA MET A 183 8.21 -19.04 6.16
C MET A 183 6.95 -19.32 5.32
N GLY A 184 5.76 -19.14 5.91
CA GLY A 184 4.46 -19.34 5.24
C GLY A 184 3.86 -18.09 4.58
N TYR A 185 4.68 -17.08 4.24
CA TYR A 185 4.26 -15.76 3.74
C TYR A 185 3.55 -14.88 4.79
N PRO A 186 3.57 -13.54 4.64
CA PRO A 186 4.21 -12.77 3.59
C PRO A 186 5.73 -12.66 3.74
N GLN A 187 6.38 -12.41 2.62
CA GLN A 187 7.84 -12.32 2.49
C GLN A 187 8.21 -11.01 1.80
N ILE A 188 9.18 -10.27 2.36
CA ILE A 188 9.73 -9.06 1.77
C ILE A 188 11.19 -9.32 1.42
N VAL A 189 11.50 -9.25 0.14
CA VAL A 189 12.83 -9.42 -0.41
C VAL A 189 13.33 -8.08 -0.92
N ILE A 190 14.53 -7.70 -0.50
CA ILE A 190 15.19 -6.46 -0.90
C ILE A 190 16.46 -6.82 -1.69
N VAL A 191 16.57 -6.29 -2.90
CA VAL A 191 17.76 -6.41 -3.75
C VAL A 191 18.13 -5.03 -4.30
N GLY A 192 19.22 -4.46 -3.81
CA GLY A 192 19.61 -3.08 -3.97
C GLY A 192 18.50 -2.12 -3.52
N LYS A 193 17.85 -1.49 -4.49
CA LYS A 193 16.72 -0.58 -4.29
C LYS A 193 15.40 -1.15 -4.83
N ASP A 194 15.32 -2.44 -5.12
CA ASP A 194 14.10 -3.11 -5.52
C ASP A 194 13.53 -3.91 -4.34
N MET A 195 12.25 -3.74 -4.06
CA MET A 195 11.49 -4.43 -3.03
C MET A 195 10.45 -5.34 -3.67
N PHE A 196 10.45 -6.61 -3.26
CA PHE A 196 9.49 -7.61 -3.70
C PHE A 196 8.69 -8.08 -2.48
N PHE A 197 7.39 -7.86 -2.51
CA PHE A 197 6.46 -8.37 -1.50
C PHE A 197 5.69 -9.56 -2.05
N TYR A 198 5.94 -10.74 -1.47
CA TYR A 198 5.22 -11.96 -1.78
C TYR A 198 4.13 -12.17 -0.74
N SER A 199 2.87 -12.20 -1.19
CA SER A 199 1.73 -12.49 -0.31
C SER A 199 1.47 -13.98 -0.13
N SER A 200 1.87 -14.80 -1.11
CA SER A 200 1.66 -16.25 -1.16
C SER A 200 2.58 -16.87 -2.21
N GLU A 201 2.70 -18.20 -2.18
CA GLU A 201 3.58 -18.97 -3.06
C GLU A 201 3.22 -18.88 -4.55
N ASN A 202 1.93 -18.89 -4.86
CA ASN A 202 1.45 -18.99 -6.24
C ASN A 202 1.24 -17.64 -6.94
N ASN A 203 1.38 -16.53 -6.21
CA ASN A 203 1.15 -15.19 -6.76
C ASN A 203 2.48 -14.50 -7.09
N PRO A 204 2.57 -13.80 -8.22
CA PRO A 204 3.75 -12.97 -8.50
C PRO A 204 3.90 -11.88 -7.42
N PRO A 205 5.14 -11.52 -7.04
CA PRO A 205 5.37 -10.51 -6.02
C PRO A 205 4.92 -9.12 -6.49
N LEU A 206 4.49 -8.31 -5.53
CA LEU A 206 4.39 -6.87 -5.73
C LEU A 206 5.81 -6.29 -5.79
N ASN A 207 6.22 -5.84 -6.97
CA ASN A 207 7.51 -5.19 -7.17
C ASN A 207 7.37 -3.67 -6.97
N MET A 208 8.22 -3.11 -6.10
CA MET A 208 8.26 -1.70 -5.77
C MET A 208 9.72 -1.22 -5.84
N ARG A 209 9.96 -0.12 -6.55
CA ARG A 209 11.26 0.54 -6.58
C ARG A 209 11.37 1.51 -5.40
N ILE A 210 12.36 1.33 -4.55
CA ILE A 210 12.76 2.24 -3.47
C ILE A 210 13.49 3.44 -4.11
N ASN A 211 13.23 4.64 -3.59
CA ASN A 211 13.90 5.87 -3.98
C ASN A 211 15.42 5.74 -3.79
N ASP A 212 16.18 6.17 -4.78
CA ASP A 212 17.64 6.03 -4.75
C ASP A 212 18.28 6.83 -3.59
N ASN A 213 17.60 7.86 -3.06
CA ASN A 213 18.05 8.65 -1.91
C ASN A 213 17.68 8.05 -0.54
N THR A 214 16.99 6.91 -0.49
CA THR A 214 16.57 6.28 0.76
C THR A 214 17.79 5.73 1.50
N GLU A 215 18.01 6.19 2.72
CA GLU A 215 19.07 5.71 3.63
C GLU A 215 18.50 4.73 4.66
N HIS A 216 17.27 4.98 5.11
CA HIS A 216 16.57 4.16 6.09
C HIS A 216 15.24 3.66 5.53
N LEU A 217 14.98 2.36 5.72
CA LEU A 217 13.72 1.72 5.38
C LEU A 217 13.05 1.22 6.66
N SER A 218 11.78 1.59 6.84
CA SER A 218 10.96 1.08 7.94
C SER A 218 9.90 0.13 7.42
N LEU A 219 9.76 -1.03 8.05
CA LEU A 219 8.80 -2.08 7.74
C LEU A 219 7.88 -2.27 8.94
N LEU A 220 6.58 -2.17 8.73
CA LEU A 220 5.56 -2.34 9.75
C LEU A 220 4.67 -3.53 9.43
N PHE A 221 4.59 -4.46 10.36
CA PHE A 221 3.64 -5.56 10.35
C PHE A 221 2.60 -5.30 11.43
N LYS A 222 1.33 -5.37 11.05
CA LYS A 222 0.20 -5.44 11.98
C LYS A 222 -0.47 -6.79 11.81
N ILE A 223 -0.57 -7.54 12.89
CA ILE A 223 -1.04 -8.91 12.93
C ILE A 223 -2.29 -8.94 13.81
N ASP A 224 -3.40 -9.39 13.24
CA ASP A 224 -4.63 -9.77 13.94
C ASP A 224 -4.94 -11.25 13.68
N ASP A 225 -5.91 -11.86 14.37
CA ASP A 225 -6.15 -13.33 14.35
C ASP A 225 -6.31 -13.97 12.96
N HIS A 226 -6.62 -13.18 11.91
CA HIS A 226 -6.88 -13.69 10.57
C HIS A 226 -6.22 -12.90 9.44
N GLN A 227 -5.59 -11.75 9.72
CA GLN A 227 -5.03 -10.85 8.71
C GLN A 227 -3.68 -10.27 9.14
N LEU A 228 -2.78 -10.20 8.17
CA LEU A 228 -1.51 -9.50 8.31
C LEU A 228 -1.52 -8.30 7.38
N GLN A 229 -1.33 -7.12 7.96
CA GLN A 229 -1.21 -5.87 7.24
C GLN A 229 0.25 -5.43 7.26
N PHE A 230 0.76 -5.05 6.11
CA PHE A 230 2.13 -4.61 5.90
C PHE A 230 2.14 -3.16 5.42
N GLN A 231 3.11 -2.37 5.88
CA GLN A 231 3.33 -1.00 5.42
C GLN A 231 4.83 -0.70 5.46
N TYR A 232 5.33 0.12 4.54
CA TYR A 232 6.74 0.54 4.53
C TYR A 232 6.89 2.06 4.40
N LEU A 233 7.99 2.58 4.95
CA LEU A 233 8.36 4.00 4.91
C LEU A 233 9.82 4.15 4.51
N GLU A 234 10.06 4.98 3.51
CA GLU A 234 11.37 5.35 3.00
C GLU A 234 11.79 6.69 3.60
N ALA A 235 13.05 6.83 4.01
CA ALA A 235 13.54 8.07 4.55
C ALA A 235 15.01 8.35 4.23
N GLN A 236 15.33 9.65 4.18
CA GLN A 236 16.70 10.19 4.17
C GLN A 236 16.92 10.97 5.47
N GLY A 237 17.82 10.49 6.31
CA GLY A 237 17.90 10.89 7.72
C GLY A 237 16.51 10.85 8.39
N THR A 238 16.01 12.02 8.79
CA THR A 238 14.70 12.16 9.47
C THR A 238 13.53 12.46 8.52
N THR A 239 13.78 12.66 7.23
CA THR A 239 12.77 13.12 6.26
C THR A 239 12.17 11.94 5.51
N SER A 240 10.85 11.81 5.56
CA SER A 240 10.09 10.82 4.78
C SER A 240 10.17 11.12 3.28
N LEU A 241 10.40 10.08 2.47
CA LEU A 241 10.50 10.16 1.01
C LEU A 241 9.28 9.57 0.29
N ASN A 242 8.49 8.75 0.97
CA ASN A 242 7.22 8.22 0.46
C ASN A 242 6.08 8.46 1.45
N THR A 243 4.85 8.24 0.98
CA THR A 243 3.66 8.17 1.83
C THR A 243 3.36 6.69 2.07
N PRO A 244 3.37 6.22 3.33
CA PRO A 244 3.21 4.80 3.60
C PRO A 244 1.74 4.39 3.44
N PHE A 245 1.46 3.20 2.91
CA PHE A 245 0.11 2.65 2.72
C PHE A 245 0.02 1.19 3.15
N TRP A 246 -1.18 0.71 3.48
CA TRP A 246 -1.39 -0.68 3.91
C TRP A 246 -1.52 -1.64 2.73
N ILE A 247 -0.76 -2.72 2.80
CA ILE A 247 -0.84 -3.91 1.94
C ILE A 247 -1.34 -5.04 2.83
N ASN A 248 -2.47 -5.65 2.46
CA ASN A 248 -3.04 -6.74 3.25
C ASN A 248 -2.71 -8.10 2.63
N SER A 249 -2.34 -9.04 3.48
CA SER A 249 -2.15 -10.46 3.14
C SER A 249 -2.95 -11.33 4.09
N GLN A 250 -3.45 -12.45 3.57
CA GLN A 250 -3.90 -13.56 4.42
C GLN A 250 -2.68 -14.33 4.89
N TYR A 251 -2.81 -15.00 6.03
CA TYR A 251 -1.76 -15.84 6.59
C TYR A 251 -2.38 -17.02 7.36
N SER A 252 -1.62 -18.11 7.51
CA SER A 252 -1.99 -19.23 8.39
C SER A 252 -1.39 -19.03 9.79
N PRO A 253 -2.18 -19.07 10.88
CA PRO A 253 -1.69 -18.90 12.25
C PRO A 253 -0.57 -19.84 12.68
N GLU A 254 -0.46 -21.01 12.06
CA GLU A 254 0.61 -21.98 12.33
C GLU A 254 1.98 -21.47 11.84
N ASP A 255 2.01 -20.55 10.88
CA ASP A 255 3.24 -20.06 10.21
C ASP A 255 3.83 -18.77 10.82
N LEU A 256 3.15 -18.11 11.78
CA LEU A 256 3.57 -16.80 12.34
C LEU A 256 4.42 -16.87 13.61
N ALA A 257 4.86 -18.05 14.04
CA ALA A 257 5.64 -18.15 15.27
C ALA A 257 6.95 -17.36 15.19
N ASN A 258 7.61 -17.38 14.04
CA ASN A 258 8.96 -16.83 13.85
C ASN A 258 8.97 -15.79 12.72
N LEU A 259 9.42 -14.58 13.05
CA LEU A 259 9.77 -13.55 12.08
C LEU A 259 11.26 -13.65 11.76
N TYR A 260 11.57 -13.86 10.48
CA TYR A 260 12.93 -14.03 9.99
C TYR A 260 13.44 -12.72 9.41
N ILE A 261 14.66 -12.35 9.78
CA ILE A 261 15.43 -11.27 9.17
C ILE A 261 16.75 -11.90 8.73
N THR A 262 16.95 -12.09 7.43
CA THR A 262 18.10 -12.82 6.88
C THR A 262 18.91 -11.90 5.99
N ASN A 263 20.22 -11.84 6.21
CA ASN A 263 21.15 -11.10 5.37
C ASN A 263 21.61 -11.99 4.21
N SER A 264 21.63 -11.42 3.00
CA SER A 264 21.88 -12.08 1.72
C SER A 264 21.00 -13.28 1.40
N ILE A 265 20.30 -13.17 0.27
CA ILE A 265 19.56 -14.28 -0.33
C ILE A 265 20.53 -15.02 -1.26
N SER A 266 21.02 -16.19 -0.83
CA SER A 266 21.92 -17.01 -1.66
C SER A 266 21.12 -17.84 -2.67
N GLU A 267 21.54 -17.81 -3.95
CA GLU A 267 20.97 -18.66 -5.01
C GLU A 267 21.55 -20.09 -4.99
N ASN A 268 22.59 -20.35 -4.18
CA ASN A 268 23.31 -21.61 -4.20
C ASN A 268 22.78 -22.59 -3.14
N GLU A 269 22.50 -23.84 -3.54
CA GLU A 269 22.03 -24.92 -2.64
C GLU A 269 22.99 -25.24 -1.47
N GLN A 270 24.25 -24.79 -1.53
CA GLN A 270 25.24 -24.92 -0.47
C GLN A 270 25.10 -23.89 0.67
N GLY A 271 24.29 -22.82 0.50
CA GLY A 271 24.05 -21.83 1.56
C GLY A 271 25.24 -20.93 1.92
N ASP A 272 26.30 -20.93 1.11
CA ASP A 272 27.44 -20.04 1.29
C ASP A 272 27.07 -18.60 0.96
N MET A 273 27.48 -17.68 1.84
CA MET A 273 27.27 -16.24 1.69
C MET A 273 28.24 -15.68 0.65
N PRO A 274 27.78 -14.84 -0.30
CA PRO A 274 28.68 -14.17 -1.25
C PRO A 274 29.78 -13.39 -0.52
N GLU A 275 31.03 -13.47 -0.99
CA GLU A 275 32.18 -12.79 -0.36
C GLU A 275 31.96 -11.27 -0.20
N ASN A 276 31.21 -10.65 -1.12
CA ASN A 276 30.91 -9.22 -1.12
C ASN A 276 29.67 -8.82 -0.30
N THR A 277 29.10 -9.73 0.52
CA THR A 277 27.92 -9.38 1.33
C THR A 277 28.26 -8.32 2.37
N GLN A 278 27.52 -7.22 2.37
CA GLN A 278 27.62 -6.17 3.39
C GLN A 278 26.81 -6.55 4.65
N PRO A 279 27.21 -6.11 5.85
CA PRO A 279 26.43 -6.32 7.06
C PRO A 279 25.09 -5.58 6.98
N LEU A 280 24.00 -6.25 7.37
CA LEU A 280 22.70 -5.61 7.52
C LEU A 280 22.61 -4.94 8.88
N ILE A 281 22.45 -3.62 8.90
CA ILE A 281 22.31 -2.84 10.14
C ILE A 281 20.82 -2.64 10.43
N LEU A 282 20.35 -3.30 11.50
CA LEU A 282 19.05 -3.09 12.09
C LEU A 282 19.14 -2.00 13.15
N ASN A 283 18.79 -0.77 12.77
CA ASN A 283 18.80 0.34 13.70
C ASN A 283 17.84 0.08 14.87
N LYS A 284 16.64 -0.47 14.58
CA LYS A 284 15.64 -0.66 15.62
C LYS A 284 14.55 -1.65 15.30
N ILE A 285 14.11 -2.37 16.33
CA ILE A 285 12.89 -3.19 16.32
C ILE A 285 12.03 -2.80 17.52
N ILE A 286 10.73 -2.58 17.27
CA ILE A 286 9.74 -2.28 18.30
C ILE A 286 8.55 -3.21 18.11
N MET A 287 8.11 -3.81 19.21
CA MET A 287 6.91 -4.65 19.22
C MET A 287 5.91 -4.09 20.21
N ALA A 288 4.67 -3.96 19.77
CA ALA A 288 3.62 -3.32 20.54
C ALA A 288 2.27 -4.01 20.39
N ILE A 289 1.37 -3.77 21.34
CA ILE A 289 -0.02 -4.22 21.34
C ILE A 289 -0.91 -2.98 21.34
N ASN A 290 -1.87 -2.91 20.42
CA ASN A 290 -2.82 -1.81 20.33
C ASN A 290 -4.21 -2.25 20.79
N LYS A 291 -4.84 -1.46 21.67
CA LYS A 291 -6.22 -1.67 22.14
C LYS A 291 -7.17 -0.89 21.26
N ASP A 292 -8.11 -1.58 20.63
CA ASP A 292 -9.06 -0.98 19.68
C ASP A 292 -9.73 0.27 20.27
N SER A 293 -9.75 1.37 19.51
CA SER A 293 -10.53 2.56 19.88
C SER A 293 -11.99 2.36 19.50
N HIS A 294 -12.92 2.64 20.40
CA HIS A 294 -14.36 2.60 20.13
C HIS A 294 -14.77 3.79 19.23
N ARG A 295 -14.51 3.68 17.91
CA ARG A 295 -15.07 4.49 16.82
C ARG A 295 -15.40 5.96 17.17
N ASP A 296 -14.40 6.81 17.27
CA ASP A 296 -14.64 8.24 17.46
C ASP A 296 -15.21 8.92 16.22
N LYS A 297 -16.18 9.82 16.46
CA LYS A 297 -16.93 10.57 15.45
C LYS A 297 -15.99 11.45 14.62
N ARG A 298 -15.97 11.24 13.31
CA ARG A 298 -15.35 12.13 12.32
C ARG A 298 -16.00 13.52 12.37
N GLY A 299 -15.41 14.43 13.15
CA GLY A 299 -15.70 15.86 13.13
C GLY A 299 -14.89 16.58 12.06
N ALA A 300 -15.54 17.52 11.39
CA ALA A 300 -14.98 18.32 10.29
C ALA A 300 -13.76 19.14 10.73
N LEU A 301 -12.80 19.27 9.81
CA LEU A 301 -11.53 20.03 9.87
C LEU A 301 -10.36 19.38 10.63
N GLY A 302 -9.41 18.85 9.87
CA GLY A 302 -8.01 19.25 10.05
C GLY A 302 -7.14 18.51 11.08
N ILE A 303 -7.35 17.21 11.33
CA ILE A 303 -6.34 16.36 12.02
C ILE A 303 -6.04 15.11 11.18
N ALA A 304 -5.93 15.30 9.86
CA ALA A 304 -5.36 14.32 8.94
C ALA A 304 -3.84 14.31 9.13
N GLY A 305 -3.28 13.16 9.54
CA GLY A 305 -1.83 12.96 9.61
C GLY A 305 -1.34 11.96 10.66
N CYS A 306 -2.09 11.71 11.74
CA CYS A 306 -1.60 10.83 12.82
C CYS A 306 -2.62 9.81 13.35
N ILE A 307 -3.87 9.84 12.87
CA ILE A 307 -4.95 8.98 13.38
C ILE A 307 -5.13 7.71 12.52
N GLY A 308 -4.70 7.73 11.25
CA GLY A 308 -4.85 6.61 10.31
C GLY A 308 -3.57 5.83 9.99
N ILE A 309 -2.40 6.31 10.43
CA ILE A 309 -1.11 5.75 10.03
C ILE A 309 -0.23 5.49 11.27
N PRO A 310 -0.35 4.30 11.89
CA PRO A 310 0.53 3.86 12.97
C PRO A 310 2.01 3.98 12.62
N LEU A 311 2.41 3.74 11.36
CA LEU A 311 3.80 3.84 10.95
C LEU A 311 4.35 5.26 11.05
N LEU A 312 3.67 6.28 10.52
CA LEU A 312 4.15 7.67 10.61
C LEU A 312 4.17 8.16 12.06
N ALA A 313 3.19 7.78 12.89
CA ALA A 313 3.16 8.14 14.29
C ALA A 313 4.30 7.47 15.09
N ILE A 314 4.50 6.16 14.92
CA ILE A 314 5.56 5.41 15.60
C ILE A 314 6.93 5.80 15.01
N TYR A 315 7.05 5.96 13.69
CA TYR A 315 8.28 6.40 13.03
C TYR A 315 8.67 7.82 13.44
N ASN A 316 7.77 8.82 13.36
CA ASN A 316 8.09 10.18 13.79
C ASN A 316 8.42 10.24 15.28
N TYR A 317 7.73 9.46 16.11
CA TYR A 317 8.07 9.33 17.52
C TYR A 317 9.48 8.72 17.73
N VAL A 318 9.81 7.65 17.00
CA VAL A 318 11.05 6.90 17.14
C VAL A 318 12.25 7.60 16.50
N ILE A 319 12.05 8.31 15.39
CA ILE A 319 13.09 8.90 14.54
C ILE A 319 13.26 10.39 14.81
N GLN A 320 12.15 11.12 14.97
CA GLN A 320 12.17 12.57 15.15
C GLN A 320 11.97 12.98 16.62
N GLY A 321 11.51 12.07 17.48
CA GLY A 321 11.25 12.33 18.89
C GLY A 321 10.05 13.23 19.18
N HIS A 322 9.28 13.61 18.15
CA HIS A 322 8.19 14.57 18.25
C HIS A 322 6.95 13.99 17.56
N CYS A 323 5.96 13.59 18.35
CA CYS A 323 4.61 13.34 17.90
C CYS A 323 3.66 13.98 18.90
N ASN A 324 2.65 14.73 18.44
CA ASN A 324 1.66 15.39 19.32
C ASN A 324 0.69 14.40 20.00
N GLN A 325 1.02 13.11 20.09
CA GLN A 325 0.22 12.05 20.71
C GLN A 325 1.03 11.08 21.59
N LEU A 326 2.01 11.61 22.34
CA LEU A 326 2.78 10.87 23.36
C LEU A 326 1.89 10.21 24.43
N ASP A 327 0.67 10.71 24.61
CA ASP A 327 -0.39 10.21 25.49
C ASP A 327 -0.97 8.85 25.08
N LYS A 328 -0.65 8.35 23.88
CA LYS A 328 -1.11 7.04 23.40
C LYS A 328 -0.12 5.90 23.60
N LEU A 329 1.16 6.17 23.83
CA LEU A 329 2.14 5.14 24.20
C LEU A 329 2.19 5.04 25.71
N VAL A 330 1.67 3.95 26.26
CA VAL A 330 1.41 3.86 27.70
C VAL A 330 2.01 2.61 28.33
N GLU A 331 2.31 2.70 29.61
CA GLU A 331 2.78 1.58 30.40
C GLU A 331 1.65 0.59 30.69
N LYS A 332 2.02 -0.65 31.06
CA LYS A 332 1.08 -1.75 31.31
C LYS A 332 -0.06 -1.37 32.26
N ASN A 333 0.22 -0.60 33.31
CA ASN A 333 -0.76 -0.19 34.30
C ASN A 333 -1.83 0.77 33.76
N GLU A 334 -1.49 1.60 32.78
CA GLU A 334 -2.40 2.54 32.12
C GLU A 334 -3.12 1.87 30.94
N PHE A 335 -2.48 0.90 30.28
CA PHE A 335 -3.09 0.08 29.23
C PHE A 335 -4.22 -0.84 29.76
N SER A 336 -4.04 -1.42 30.95
CA SER A 336 -5.02 -2.33 31.58
C SER A 336 -6.26 -1.62 32.16
N GLN A 337 -6.30 -0.28 32.20
CA GLN A 337 -7.47 0.47 32.68
C GLN A 337 -8.60 0.52 31.63
N HIS A 338 -9.84 0.76 32.09
CA HIS A 338 -11.03 0.85 31.22
C HIS A 338 -10.96 2.02 30.23
N ASP A 339 -10.17 3.05 30.53
CA ASP A 339 -9.89 4.23 29.68
C ASP A 339 -8.70 4.02 28.72
N GLY A 340 -8.16 2.80 28.63
CA GLY A 340 -7.05 2.43 27.75
C GLY A 340 -7.39 2.29 26.26
N GLU A 341 -8.62 2.61 25.84
CA GLU A 341 -9.04 2.50 24.43
C GLU A 341 -8.23 3.43 23.53
N GLY A 342 -7.74 2.91 22.40
CA GLY A 342 -6.90 3.67 21.45
C GLY A 342 -5.44 3.86 21.89
N LYS A 343 -5.04 3.32 23.04
CA LYS A 343 -3.66 3.33 23.53
C LYS A 343 -2.86 2.13 22.97
N THR A 344 -1.54 2.25 23.00
CA THR A 344 -0.56 1.29 22.47
C THR A 344 0.48 0.98 23.55
N LEU A 345 0.64 -0.29 23.88
CA LEU A 345 1.62 -0.80 24.85
C LEU A 345 2.83 -1.35 24.10
N VAL A 346 4.03 -0.79 24.35
CA VAL A 346 5.28 -1.39 23.86
C VAL A 346 5.62 -2.57 24.75
N VAL A 347 5.72 -3.77 24.16
CA VAL A 347 6.01 -5.02 24.86
C VAL A 347 7.46 -5.46 24.68
N ALA A 348 8.12 -5.00 23.61
CA ALA A 348 9.52 -5.30 23.33
C ALA A 348 10.20 -4.18 22.54
N GLY A 349 11.51 -4.00 22.77
CA GLY A 349 12.28 -2.90 22.21
C GLY A 349 12.13 -1.58 22.99
N SER A 350 12.90 -0.57 22.60
CA SER A 350 12.89 0.74 23.26
C SER A 350 12.02 1.72 22.49
N ALA A 351 11.10 2.41 23.16
CA ALA A 351 10.33 3.49 22.54
C ALA A 351 11.15 4.80 22.43
N LYS A 352 12.31 4.89 23.08
CA LYS A 352 13.10 6.14 23.14
C LYS A 352 13.58 6.58 21.74
N PRO A 353 13.47 7.87 21.37
CA PRO A 353 13.90 8.34 20.07
C PRO A 353 15.42 8.15 19.85
N PHE A 354 15.86 8.10 18.59
CA PHE A 354 17.29 8.10 18.27
C PHE A 354 17.99 9.36 18.82
N THR A 355 19.16 9.18 19.42
CA THR A 355 20.04 10.30 19.78
C THR A 355 20.72 10.81 18.51
N VAL A 356 20.17 11.85 17.89
CA VAL A 356 20.70 12.44 16.65
C VAL A 356 22.06 13.07 16.91
N VAL A 357 23.10 12.61 16.20
CA VAL A 357 24.30 13.42 15.93
C VAL A 357 24.07 14.14 14.60
N LYS A 358 24.05 15.48 14.60
CA LYS A 358 23.94 16.34 13.40
C LYS A 358 24.99 17.46 13.50
N PRO A 359 25.52 18.02 12.39
CA PRO A 359 24.70 18.93 11.56
C PRO A 359 24.90 18.95 10.02
N ALA A 360 23.75 19.15 9.36
CA ALA A 360 23.38 19.97 8.18
C ALA A 360 24.25 20.10 6.90
N ILE A 361 23.61 19.86 5.74
CA ILE A 361 23.70 20.75 4.56
C ILE A 361 22.29 20.99 3.98
N ASN A 362 22.01 22.25 3.68
CA ASN A 362 20.85 22.73 2.93
C ASN A 362 20.81 22.09 1.53
N THR A 363 19.68 21.48 1.18
CA THR A 363 19.28 21.39 -0.22
C THR A 363 17.78 21.62 -0.31
N SER A 364 17.41 22.59 -1.14
CA SER A 364 16.06 22.78 -1.65
C SER A 364 15.53 21.45 -2.17
N LEU A 365 14.66 20.81 -1.41
CA LEU A 365 13.93 19.61 -1.83
C LEU A 365 12.92 20.03 -2.90
N SER A 366 13.24 19.74 -4.16
CA SER A 366 12.19 19.53 -5.15
C SER A 366 11.44 18.27 -4.74
N PRO A 367 10.09 18.26 -4.62
CA PRO A 367 9.35 17.05 -4.32
C PRO A 367 9.63 16.03 -5.44
N ALA A 368 10.39 14.99 -5.11
CA ALA A 368 10.60 13.83 -5.98
C ALA A 368 9.31 12.98 -5.99
N PRO A 369 8.99 12.33 -7.12
CA PRO A 369 7.66 11.78 -7.38
C PRO A 369 7.36 10.63 -6.42
N ALA A 370 6.25 10.75 -5.68
CA ALA A 370 5.76 9.72 -4.80
C ALA A 370 5.62 8.38 -5.55
N THR A 371 6.32 7.36 -5.07
CA THR A 371 6.24 5.97 -5.51
C THR A 371 4.79 5.50 -5.55
N LEU A 372 4.45 4.72 -6.58
CA LEU A 372 3.06 4.51 -6.99
C LEU A 372 2.39 3.42 -6.15
N VAL A 373 1.27 3.79 -5.55
CA VAL A 373 0.42 2.90 -4.77
C VAL A 373 -0.56 2.22 -5.72
N LEU A 374 -0.24 1.00 -6.13
CA LEU A 374 -1.22 0.05 -6.64
C LEU A 374 -1.58 -0.83 -5.45
N THR A 375 -2.62 -0.45 -4.72
CA THR A 375 -3.18 -1.29 -3.66
C THR A 375 -3.91 -2.47 -4.31
N HIS A 376 -3.63 -3.69 -3.86
CA HIS A 376 -4.68 -4.71 -3.90
C HIS A 376 -5.82 -4.14 -3.06
N LEU A 377 -7.01 -3.97 -3.66
CA LEU A 377 -8.22 -3.82 -2.88
C LEU A 377 -8.48 -5.14 -2.16
N ASN A 378 -7.79 -5.30 -1.03
CA ASN A 378 -8.06 -6.27 0.01
C ASN A 378 -8.19 -5.54 1.35
N THR A 379 -8.60 -4.25 1.33
CA THR A 379 -8.78 -3.41 2.51
C THR A 379 -10.28 -3.31 2.86
N HIS A 380 -10.68 -4.16 3.80
CA HIS A 380 -11.94 -4.18 4.57
C HIS A 380 -13.26 -4.06 3.78
N LEU A 381 -13.87 -5.20 3.45
CA LEU A 381 -15.21 -5.58 3.90
C LEU A 381 -15.56 -6.97 3.35
N ASN A 382 -15.74 -7.95 4.25
CA ASN A 382 -16.29 -9.29 4.03
C ASN A 382 -15.72 -10.13 2.85
N THR A 383 -15.31 -11.33 3.24
CA THR A 383 -14.60 -12.40 2.54
C THR A 383 -15.34 -13.07 1.37
N HIS A 384 -16.10 -12.33 0.57
CA HIS A 384 -16.80 -12.92 -0.59
C HIS A 384 -16.57 -12.22 -1.94
N LEU A 385 -15.84 -11.10 -2.03
CA LEU A 385 -15.78 -10.31 -3.28
C LEU A 385 -14.42 -9.61 -3.54
N HIS A 386 -13.27 -10.29 -3.41
CA HIS A 386 -11.95 -9.64 -3.57
C HIS A 386 -11.04 -10.26 -4.64
N ASN A 387 -11.61 -10.44 -5.83
CA ASN A 387 -10.94 -10.61 -7.13
C ASN A 387 -11.88 -9.95 -8.15
N GLN A 388 -11.90 -8.61 -8.17
CA GLN A 388 -12.86 -7.86 -9.00
C GLN A 388 -12.29 -6.54 -9.56
N ALA A 389 -11.01 -6.49 -9.92
CA ALA A 389 -10.37 -5.28 -10.44
C ALA A 389 -11.06 -4.69 -11.69
N LEU A 390 -11.77 -5.52 -12.46
CA LEU A 390 -12.52 -5.07 -13.64
C LEU A 390 -14.00 -4.84 -13.32
N THR A 391 -14.64 -5.77 -12.60
CA THR A 391 -16.10 -5.83 -12.43
C THR A 391 -16.64 -4.92 -11.32
N LEU A 392 -15.88 -4.72 -10.23
CA LEU A 392 -16.31 -3.88 -9.11
C LEU A 392 -16.37 -2.38 -9.50
N PRO A 393 -15.29 -1.77 -10.05
CA PRO A 393 -15.37 -0.39 -10.55
C PRO A 393 -16.38 -0.24 -11.70
N ALA A 394 -16.63 -1.29 -12.47
CA ALA A 394 -17.66 -1.28 -13.51
C ALA A 394 -19.08 -1.21 -12.94
N ALA A 395 -19.37 -1.99 -11.89
CA ALA A 395 -20.62 -1.90 -11.15
C ALA A 395 -20.78 -0.54 -10.48
N ALA A 396 -19.70 0.03 -9.93
CA ALA A 396 -19.70 1.37 -9.35
C ALA A 396 -20.08 2.44 -10.39
N ALA A 397 -19.45 2.41 -11.57
CA ALA A 397 -19.73 3.35 -12.65
C ALA A 397 -21.18 3.24 -13.17
N SER A 398 -21.65 2.03 -13.49
CA SER A 398 -23.03 1.83 -13.97
C SER A 398 -24.07 2.23 -12.91
N CYS A 399 -23.77 1.99 -11.62
CA CYS A 399 -24.67 2.38 -10.52
C CYS A 399 -24.43 3.80 -10.00
N LYS A 400 -23.56 4.60 -10.64
CA LYS A 400 -23.26 6.00 -10.30
C LYS A 400 -22.86 6.19 -8.82
N THR A 401 -22.11 5.23 -8.29
CA THR A 401 -21.67 5.16 -6.90
C THR A 401 -20.16 4.97 -6.86
N SER A 402 -19.53 5.09 -5.70
CA SER A 402 -18.11 4.77 -5.55
C SER A 402 -17.88 3.29 -5.22
N VAL A 403 -16.69 2.77 -5.55
CA VAL A 403 -16.26 1.43 -5.12
C VAL A 403 -16.36 1.27 -3.60
N GLU A 404 -15.96 2.31 -2.85
CA GLU A 404 -16.04 2.33 -1.39
C GLU A 404 -17.48 2.26 -0.89
N GLU A 405 -18.45 2.92 -1.52
CA GLU A 405 -19.86 2.83 -1.11
C GLU A 405 -20.45 1.42 -1.32
N ILE A 406 -20.01 0.71 -2.37
CA ILE A 406 -20.38 -0.68 -2.60
C ILE A 406 -19.77 -1.58 -1.51
N LEU A 407 -18.48 -1.39 -1.20
CA LEU A 407 -17.78 -2.18 -0.19
C LEU A 407 -18.27 -1.86 1.23
N SER A 408 -18.45 -0.58 1.56
CA SER A 408 -18.83 -0.05 2.89
C SER A 408 -20.30 -0.22 3.24
N ALA A 409 -21.10 -0.73 2.31
CA ALA A 409 -22.45 -1.19 2.58
C ALA A 409 -22.43 -2.33 3.60
N ARG A 410 -22.35 -2.01 4.90
CA ARG A 410 -22.64 -2.96 5.99
C ARG A 410 -23.94 -3.66 5.64
N TYR A 411 -23.98 -4.98 5.61
CA TYR A 411 -25.23 -5.74 5.58
C TYR A 411 -26.17 -5.20 6.68
N PRO A 412 -27.29 -4.53 6.39
CA PRO A 412 -28.22 -4.10 7.43
C PRO A 412 -29.56 -4.86 7.31
N ARG A 413 -30.22 -4.99 8.45
CA ARG A 413 -31.51 -5.67 8.66
C ARG A 413 -32.73 -4.99 7.98
N GLN A 414 -32.57 -4.39 6.80
CA GLN A 414 -33.68 -3.79 6.04
C GLN A 414 -33.59 -4.14 4.55
N THR A 415 -34.71 -4.62 4.03
CA THR A 415 -34.95 -5.09 2.66
C THR A 415 -34.79 -3.98 1.62
N GLY A 416 -33.89 -4.19 0.66
CA GLY A 416 -33.74 -3.37 -0.55
C GLY A 416 -32.50 -3.74 -1.35
N ILE A 417 -32.67 -4.11 -2.62
CA ILE A 417 -31.58 -4.47 -3.55
C ILE A 417 -30.73 -3.24 -3.88
N ARG A 418 -29.42 -3.29 -3.59
CA ARG A 418 -28.47 -2.25 -4.03
C ARG A 418 -27.90 -2.62 -5.40
N CYS A 419 -28.08 -1.74 -6.38
CA CYS A 419 -27.56 -1.87 -7.75
C CYS A 419 -26.09 -2.34 -7.75
N GLY A 420 -25.21 -1.66 -6.99
CA GLY A 420 -23.77 -1.90 -7.03
C GLY A 420 -23.34 -3.30 -6.57
N SER A 421 -23.78 -3.75 -5.40
CA SER A 421 -23.36 -5.06 -4.87
C SER A 421 -23.93 -6.21 -5.69
N ARG A 422 -25.21 -6.15 -6.09
CA ARG A 422 -25.83 -7.19 -6.92
C ARG A 422 -25.14 -7.31 -8.27
N MET A 423 -24.89 -6.18 -8.93
CA MET A 423 -24.29 -6.15 -10.26
C MET A 423 -22.83 -6.64 -10.23
N SER A 424 -22.05 -6.19 -9.25
CA SER A 424 -20.67 -6.65 -9.02
C SER A 424 -20.63 -8.17 -8.85
N ILE A 425 -21.49 -8.72 -7.99
CA ILE A 425 -21.56 -10.16 -7.72
C ILE A 425 -21.89 -10.96 -8.99
N LEU A 426 -22.90 -10.54 -9.75
CA LEU A 426 -23.32 -11.24 -10.97
C LEU A 426 -22.22 -11.23 -12.04
N LEU A 427 -21.54 -10.09 -12.21
CA LEU A 427 -20.43 -9.97 -13.14
C LEU A 427 -19.19 -10.76 -12.69
N ALA A 428 -18.96 -10.87 -11.38
CA ALA A 428 -17.89 -11.70 -10.84
C ALA A 428 -18.13 -13.19 -11.17
N ASP A 429 -19.34 -13.70 -10.88
CA ASP A 429 -19.70 -15.08 -11.19
C ASP A 429 -19.66 -15.36 -12.70
N PHE A 430 -20.14 -14.42 -13.54
CA PHE A 430 -19.98 -14.53 -15.00
C PHE A 430 -18.51 -14.56 -15.42
N THR A 431 -17.66 -13.70 -14.85
CA THR A 431 -16.24 -13.66 -15.21
C THR A 431 -15.47 -14.87 -14.69
N LEU A 432 -15.87 -15.47 -13.57
CA LEU A 432 -15.32 -16.73 -13.08
C LEU A 432 -15.56 -17.88 -14.06
N LEU A 433 -16.76 -17.97 -14.64
CA LEU A 433 -17.13 -19.05 -15.55
C LEU A 433 -16.60 -18.84 -16.98
N PHE A 434 -16.57 -17.60 -17.45
CA PHE A 434 -16.33 -17.29 -18.87
C PHE A 434 -15.12 -16.40 -19.13
N GLY A 435 -14.39 -15.98 -18.09
CA GLY A 435 -13.28 -15.02 -18.18
C GLY A 435 -11.91 -15.60 -18.52
N GLU A 436 -11.79 -16.90 -18.76
CA GLU A 436 -10.53 -17.54 -19.18
C GLU A 436 -10.10 -17.13 -20.61
N ASN A 437 -11.04 -16.65 -21.43
CA ASN A 437 -10.74 -16.19 -22.78
C ASN A 437 -11.69 -15.06 -23.22
N LEU A 438 -11.28 -14.30 -24.23
CA LEU A 438 -12.04 -13.16 -24.73
C LEU A 438 -13.16 -13.53 -25.71
N LEU A 439 -13.23 -14.79 -26.15
CA LEU A 439 -14.31 -15.26 -27.02
C LEU A 439 -15.61 -15.43 -26.23
N ASN A 440 -15.50 -15.92 -24.98
CA ASN A 440 -16.64 -16.15 -24.11
C ASN A 440 -16.94 -14.95 -23.19
N TRP A 441 -15.94 -14.13 -22.89
CA TRP A 441 -16.11 -12.91 -22.11
C TRP A 441 -16.56 -11.73 -23.00
N THR A 442 -17.77 -11.80 -23.54
CA THR A 442 -18.35 -10.79 -24.44
C THR A 442 -19.77 -10.37 -24.03
N THR A 443 -20.20 -9.19 -24.47
CA THR A 443 -21.56 -8.70 -24.23
C THR A 443 -22.62 -9.60 -24.87
N GLU A 444 -22.33 -10.11 -26.08
CA GLU A 444 -23.19 -11.06 -26.80
C GLU A 444 -23.36 -12.35 -26.01
N HIS A 445 -22.27 -12.93 -25.50
CA HIS A 445 -22.33 -14.16 -24.73
C HIS A 445 -23.03 -13.96 -23.38
N LEU A 446 -22.76 -12.84 -22.69
CA LEU A 446 -23.51 -12.47 -21.48
C LEU A 446 -25.02 -12.44 -21.74
N THR A 447 -25.45 -11.84 -22.84
CA THR A 447 -26.86 -11.75 -23.22
C THR A 447 -27.46 -13.13 -23.48
N GLN A 448 -26.71 -14.01 -24.15
CA GLN A 448 -27.13 -15.40 -24.39
C GLN A 448 -27.26 -16.19 -23.08
N VAL A 449 -26.32 -16.03 -22.15
CA VAL A 449 -26.36 -16.68 -20.83
C VAL A 449 -27.57 -16.21 -20.04
N LEU A 450 -27.86 -14.91 -20.00
CA LEU A 450 -29.04 -14.37 -19.30
C LEU A 450 -30.35 -14.91 -19.89
N GLN A 451 -30.44 -14.98 -21.22
CA GLN A 451 -31.60 -15.57 -21.91
C GLN A 451 -31.72 -17.07 -21.59
N SER A 452 -30.62 -17.82 -21.62
CA SER A 452 -30.61 -19.25 -21.29
C SER A 452 -31.04 -19.52 -19.85
N ILE A 453 -30.59 -18.70 -18.89
CA ILE A 453 -31.01 -18.82 -17.49
C ILE A 453 -32.51 -18.56 -17.34
N SER A 454 -33.04 -17.56 -18.07
CA SER A 454 -34.48 -17.25 -18.09
C SER A 454 -35.31 -18.39 -18.66
N ASP A 455 -34.88 -18.97 -19.79
CA ASP A 455 -35.69 -19.94 -20.54
C ASP A 455 -35.53 -21.37 -20.03
N HIS A 456 -34.33 -21.74 -19.58
CA HIS A 456 -33.95 -23.13 -19.28
C HIS A 456 -33.41 -23.32 -17.86
N GLY A 457 -33.18 -22.26 -17.09
CA GLY A 457 -32.62 -22.36 -15.75
C GLY A 457 -31.17 -22.85 -15.70
N THR A 458 -30.41 -22.65 -16.78
CA THR A 458 -28.98 -23.02 -16.87
C THR A 458 -28.24 -21.96 -17.66
N THR A 459 -26.94 -21.81 -17.38
CA THR A 459 -26.05 -20.94 -18.16
C THR A 459 -25.64 -21.56 -19.50
N GLY A 460 -25.81 -22.88 -19.66
CA GLY A 460 -25.22 -23.64 -20.77
C GLY A 460 -23.72 -23.93 -20.59
N TYR A 461 -23.16 -23.64 -19.41
CA TYR A 461 -21.78 -23.93 -19.05
C TYR A 461 -21.57 -25.44 -18.89
N ALA A 462 -20.49 -25.95 -19.49
CA ALA A 462 -20.13 -27.37 -19.43
C ALA A 462 -18.87 -27.64 -18.60
N GLY A 463 -18.38 -26.64 -17.85
CA GLY A 463 -17.15 -26.76 -17.06
C GLY A 463 -17.38 -27.33 -15.66
N SER A 464 -16.30 -27.43 -14.90
CA SER A 464 -16.26 -28.14 -13.61
C SER A 464 -16.76 -27.34 -12.40
N ASP A 465 -16.82 -26.01 -12.48
CA ASP A 465 -17.27 -25.15 -11.37
C ASP A 465 -18.81 -25.01 -11.33
N GLN A 466 -19.46 -26.12 -10.95
CA GLN A 466 -20.92 -26.22 -10.84
C GLN A 466 -21.50 -25.38 -9.68
N ASP A 467 -20.69 -25.09 -8.67
CA ASP A 467 -21.10 -24.26 -7.53
C ASP A 467 -21.24 -22.78 -7.94
N THR A 468 -20.28 -22.24 -8.69
CA THR A 468 -20.38 -20.88 -9.26
C THR A 468 -21.50 -20.79 -10.29
N GLU A 469 -21.68 -21.82 -11.13
CA GLU A 469 -22.81 -21.86 -12.07
C GLU A 469 -24.17 -21.80 -11.35
N SER A 470 -24.39 -22.68 -10.37
CA SER A 470 -25.64 -22.72 -9.61
C SER A 470 -25.92 -21.40 -8.89
N ARG A 471 -24.86 -20.76 -8.36
CA ARG A 471 -24.92 -19.46 -7.71
C ARG A 471 -25.31 -18.34 -8.69
N LEU A 472 -24.73 -18.32 -9.90
CA LEU A 472 -25.09 -17.37 -10.95
C LEU A 472 -26.55 -17.53 -11.37
N VAL A 473 -26.96 -18.77 -11.68
CA VAL A 473 -28.35 -19.10 -12.07
C VAL A 473 -29.34 -18.58 -11.04
N GLY A 474 -29.15 -18.93 -9.77
CA GLY A 474 -30.07 -18.52 -8.70
C GLY A 474 -30.18 -17.01 -8.55
N ARG A 475 -29.05 -16.29 -8.58
CA ARG A 475 -29.02 -14.82 -8.44
C ARG A 475 -29.60 -14.10 -9.65
N VAL A 476 -29.39 -14.62 -10.86
CA VAL A 476 -29.99 -14.06 -12.08
C VAL A 476 -31.50 -14.30 -12.10
N GLN A 477 -31.97 -15.50 -11.74
CA GLN A 477 -33.41 -15.79 -11.65
C GLN A 477 -34.10 -14.90 -10.62
N GLU A 478 -33.48 -14.69 -9.45
CA GLU A 478 -33.94 -13.72 -8.46
C GLU A 478 -34.02 -12.31 -9.07
N ALA A 479 -32.99 -11.88 -9.82
CA ALA A 479 -32.97 -10.57 -10.45
C ALA A 479 -34.06 -10.38 -11.50
N ILE A 480 -34.27 -11.41 -12.32
CA ILE A 480 -35.33 -11.43 -13.33
C ILE A 480 -36.70 -11.39 -12.66
N SER A 481 -36.90 -12.10 -11.55
CA SER A 481 -38.15 -12.06 -10.79
C SER A 481 -38.43 -10.67 -10.20
N ASP A 482 -37.39 -9.95 -9.77
CA ASP A 482 -37.53 -8.62 -9.15
C ASP A 482 -37.75 -7.49 -10.17
N LEU A 483 -37.02 -7.51 -11.29
CA LEU A 483 -36.85 -6.37 -12.20
C LEU A 483 -37.31 -6.66 -13.64
N GLY A 484 -37.52 -7.93 -13.98
CA GLY A 484 -37.78 -8.38 -15.36
C GLY A 484 -36.50 -8.55 -16.19
N LEU A 485 -36.53 -9.50 -17.13
CA LEU A 485 -35.38 -9.87 -17.97
C LEU A 485 -34.79 -8.70 -18.74
N SER A 486 -35.64 -7.85 -19.34
CA SER A 486 -35.17 -6.73 -20.17
C SER A 486 -34.34 -5.73 -19.38
N LEU A 487 -34.77 -5.38 -18.16
CA LEU A 487 -34.08 -4.40 -17.33
C LEU A 487 -32.77 -4.98 -16.77
N VAL A 488 -32.80 -6.23 -16.28
CA VAL A 488 -31.60 -6.95 -15.82
C VAL A 488 -30.56 -7.05 -16.93
N THR A 489 -30.98 -7.40 -18.14
CA THR A 489 -30.10 -7.50 -19.30
C THR A 489 -29.46 -6.15 -19.62
N SER A 490 -30.25 -5.08 -19.69
CA SER A 490 -29.73 -3.74 -19.96
C SER A 490 -28.72 -3.28 -18.91
N MET A 491 -29.02 -3.51 -17.62
CA MET A 491 -28.14 -3.13 -16.52
C MET A 491 -26.81 -3.90 -16.56
N LEU A 492 -26.87 -5.22 -16.76
CA LEU A 492 -25.68 -6.06 -16.83
C LEU A 492 -24.84 -5.79 -18.08
N GLN A 493 -25.46 -5.50 -19.23
CA GLN A 493 -24.74 -5.10 -20.44
C GLN A 493 -24.01 -3.77 -20.26
N GLU A 494 -24.63 -2.78 -19.62
CA GLU A 494 -23.99 -1.51 -19.32
C GLU A 494 -22.78 -1.73 -18.40
N ALA A 495 -22.98 -2.40 -17.27
CA ALA A 495 -21.91 -2.68 -16.32
C ALA A 495 -20.79 -3.55 -16.96
N PHE A 496 -21.13 -4.53 -17.78
CA PHE A 496 -20.14 -5.31 -18.52
C PHE A 496 -19.34 -4.49 -19.53
N SER A 497 -19.97 -3.48 -20.16
CA SER A 497 -19.28 -2.55 -21.06
C SER A 497 -18.22 -1.73 -20.31
N TYR A 498 -18.52 -1.31 -19.07
CA TYR A 498 -17.52 -0.70 -18.19
C TYR A 498 -16.42 -1.68 -17.77
N ALA A 499 -16.74 -2.96 -17.54
CA ALA A 499 -15.72 -3.96 -17.23
C ALA A 499 -14.78 -4.19 -18.42
N SER A 500 -15.33 -4.30 -19.63
CA SER A 500 -14.57 -4.39 -20.88
C SER A 500 -13.69 -3.17 -21.12
N LEU A 501 -14.19 -1.99 -20.78
CA LEU A 501 -13.43 -0.74 -20.82
C LEU A 501 -12.28 -0.73 -19.81
N ASN A 502 -12.50 -1.23 -18.59
CA ASN A 502 -11.42 -1.39 -17.60
C ASN A 502 -10.35 -2.34 -18.15
N TYR A 503 -10.74 -3.47 -18.73
CA TYR A 503 -9.79 -4.41 -19.34
C TYR A 503 -9.03 -3.80 -20.54
N ALA A 504 -9.70 -3.01 -21.38
CA ALA A 504 -9.06 -2.27 -22.48
C ALA A 504 -8.00 -1.29 -21.98
N ARG A 505 -8.24 -0.61 -20.84
CA ARG A 505 -7.24 0.25 -20.21
C ARG A 505 -6.03 -0.55 -19.71
N TYR A 506 -6.25 -1.77 -19.21
CA TYR A 506 -5.15 -2.63 -18.77
C TYR A 506 -4.19 -2.93 -19.93
N PHE A 507 -4.71 -3.26 -21.12
CA PHE A 507 -3.88 -3.42 -22.32
C PHE A 507 -3.09 -2.16 -22.69
N MET A 508 -3.76 -1.00 -22.73
CA MET A 508 -3.14 0.26 -23.17
C MET A 508 -2.03 0.76 -22.24
N HIS A 509 -2.02 0.34 -20.98
CA HIS A 509 -1.04 0.83 -20.01
C HIS A 509 0.01 -0.19 -19.62
N ASN A 510 -0.09 -1.44 -20.10
CA ASN A 510 0.90 -2.50 -19.84
C ASN A 510 1.56 -2.98 -21.14
N GLU A 511 1.77 -2.07 -22.10
CA GLU A 511 2.20 -2.39 -23.47
C GLU A 511 3.54 -3.14 -23.57
N ASN A 512 4.37 -3.08 -22.53
CA ASN A 512 5.70 -3.70 -22.47
C ASN A 512 5.69 -5.15 -21.93
N GLN A 513 4.53 -5.71 -21.56
CA GLN A 513 4.43 -7.09 -21.08
C GLN A 513 4.33 -8.08 -22.25
N GLU A 514 5.02 -9.22 -22.15
CA GLU A 514 4.98 -10.31 -23.14
C GLU A 514 3.72 -11.16 -23.03
N SER A 515 3.19 -11.34 -21.81
CA SER A 515 1.95 -12.06 -21.52
C SER A 515 0.98 -11.17 -20.75
N PHE A 516 -0.30 -11.25 -21.09
CA PHE A 516 -1.36 -10.50 -20.42
C PHE A 516 -2.28 -11.44 -19.65
N ALA A 517 -2.77 -10.98 -18.51
CA ALA A 517 -3.75 -11.71 -17.73
C ALA A 517 -5.07 -11.83 -18.51
N THR A 518 -5.69 -13.02 -18.48
CA THR A 518 -7.07 -13.24 -18.96
C THR A 518 -8.04 -12.34 -18.18
N PRO A 519 -9.26 -12.05 -18.67
CA PRO A 519 -10.25 -11.29 -17.88
C PRO A 519 -10.46 -11.82 -16.47
N LEU A 520 -10.38 -13.14 -16.28
CA LEU A 520 -10.42 -13.79 -14.96
C LEU A 520 -9.16 -13.47 -14.13
N ALA A 521 -7.97 -13.74 -14.65
CA ALA A 521 -6.72 -13.46 -13.92
C ALA A 521 -6.54 -11.96 -13.64
N ALA A 522 -7.00 -11.11 -14.55
CA ALA A 522 -6.94 -9.65 -14.42
C ALA A 522 -7.80 -9.12 -13.27
N GLN A 523 -8.76 -9.90 -12.77
CA GLN A 523 -9.53 -9.51 -11.58
C GLN A 523 -8.68 -9.41 -10.32
N SER A 524 -7.55 -10.10 -10.26
CA SER A 524 -6.61 -10.06 -9.14
C SER A 524 -5.60 -8.91 -9.26
N LEU A 525 -5.67 -8.09 -10.32
CA LEU A 525 -4.78 -6.94 -10.45
C LEU A 525 -5.05 -5.90 -9.36
N PRO A 526 -4.02 -5.17 -8.90
CA PRO A 526 -4.22 -4.11 -7.94
C PRO A 526 -5.00 -2.95 -8.56
N LEU A 527 -5.90 -2.36 -7.77
CA LEU A 527 -6.78 -1.26 -8.16
C LEU A 527 -6.53 -0.06 -7.23
N GLY A 528 -5.95 1.01 -7.77
CA GLY A 528 -5.79 2.27 -7.07
C GLY A 528 -6.96 3.23 -7.31
N ASP A 529 -7.47 3.86 -6.26
CA ASP A 529 -8.42 4.97 -6.34
C ASP A 529 -7.69 6.30 -6.10
N TYR A 530 -7.61 7.13 -7.14
CA TYR A 530 -6.88 8.39 -7.14
C TYR A 530 -7.87 9.55 -7.20
N ILE A 531 -7.68 10.56 -6.37
CA ILE A 531 -8.54 11.73 -6.32
C ILE A 531 -7.73 13.02 -6.44
N LEU A 532 -8.29 13.99 -7.15
CA LEU A 532 -7.81 15.37 -7.20
C LEU A 532 -8.75 16.24 -6.37
N PRO A 533 -8.32 16.74 -5.20
CA PRO A 533 -9.09 17.69 -4.42
C PRO A 533 -9.23 19.01 -5.19
N LEU A 534 -10.47 19.38 -5.56
CA LEU A 534 -10.71 20.54 -6.42
C LEU A 534 -10.60 21.87 -5.63
N GLU A 535 -10.79 21.83 -4.31
CA GLU A 535 -10.64 22.99 -3.44
C GLU A 535 -9.22 23.58 -3.54
N THR A 536 -8.20 22.71 -3.43
CA THR A 536 -6.78 23.08 -3.48
C THR A 536 -6.20 23.08 -4.89
N TYR A 537 -6.95 22.62 -5.90
CA TYR A 537 -6.47 22.59 -7.29
C TYR A 537 -6.22 24.01 -7.83
N ILE A 538 -5.03 24.23 -8.38
CA ILE A 538 -4.64 25.48 -9.05
C ILE A 538 -4.50 25.18 -10.54
N HIS A 539 -5.30 25.85 -11.36
CA HIS A 539 -5.21 25.73 -12.81
C HIS A 539 -3.93 26.43 -13.32
N PRO A 540 -3.11 25.81 -14.19
CA PRO A 540 -1.92 26.46 -14.75
C PRO A 540 -2.24 27.75 -15.50
N GLU A 541 -1.38 28.76 -15.38
CA GLU A 541 -1.53 30.03 -16.12
C GLU A 541 -1.17 29.88 -17.61
N GLU A 542 -0.20 29.02 -17.93
CA GLU A 542 0.22 28.77 -19.29
C GLU A 542 -0.81 27.90 -20.05
N PRO A 543 -1.20 28.30 -21.27
CA PRO A 543 -2.11 27.50 -22.09
C PRO A 543 -1.47 26.14 -22.45
N PRO A 544 -2.29 25.08 -22.57
CA PRO A 544 -1.78 23.72 -22.77
C PRO A 544 -1.12 23.58 -24.15
N ALA A 545 0.22 23.47 -24.17
CA ALA A 545 0.99 23.30 -25.40
C ALA A 545 1.13 21.82 -25.82
N PRO A 546 1.05 21.50 -27.12
CA PRO A 546 1.28 20.15 -27.64
C PRO A 546 2.77 19.79 -27.61
N LEU A 547 3.04 18.48 -27.60
CA LEU A 547 4.32 17.92 -28.03
C LEU A 547 4.14 17.36 -29.43
N ILE A 548 5.01 17.74 -30.36
CA ILE A 548 4.95 17.31 -31.76
C ILE A 548 6.20 16.48 -32.07
N MET A 549 6.01 15.34 -32.74
CA MET A 549 7.10 14.54 -33.27
C MET A 549 7.60 15.17 -34.57
N ASP A 550 8.88 15.51 -34.62
CA ASP A 550 9.57 15.97 -35.84
C ASP A 550 10.99 15.40 -35.88
N ASP A 551 11.32 14.77 -37.00
CA ASP A 551 12.58 14.05 -37.23
C ASP A 551 13.04 13.17 -36.07
N GLY A 552 12.10 12.40 -35.51
CA GLY A 552 12.35 11.45 -34.42
C GLY A 552 12.51 12.08 -33.03
N GLN A 553 12.32 13.39 -32.89
CA GLN A 553 12.38 14.11 -31.61
C GLN A 553 11.03 14.74 -31.25
N TRP A 554 10.72 14.71 -29.95
CA TRP A 554 9.58 15.44 -29.39
C TRP A 554 10.00 16.85 -29.05
N PHE A 555 9.35 17.84 -29.65
CA PHE A 555 9.55 19.25 -29.32
C PHE A 555 8.22 19.94 -29.00
N ARG A 556 8.31 21.05 -28.27
CA ARG A 556 7.17 21.91 -27.93
C ARG A 556 7.23 23.16 -28.80
N PRO A 557 6.30 23.35 -29.75
CA PRO A 557 6.30 24.55 -30.59
C PRO A 557 5.91 25.80 -29.78
N GLU A 558 6.58 26.92 -30.05
CA GLU A 558 6.22 28.20 -29.46
C GLU A 558 4.93 28.76 -30.08
N GLY A 559 4.07 29.37 -29.25
CA GLY A 559 2.83 30.04 -29.70
C GLY A 559 1.73 29.11 -30.21
N LEU A 560 1.93 27.79 -30.15
CA LEU A 560 0.95 26.78 -30.56
C LEU A 560 0.38 26.09 -29.31
N TYR A 561 -0.94 26.15 -29.16
CA TYR A 561 -1.64 25.61 -28.00
C TYR A 561 -2.84 24.76 -28.42
N PHE A 562 -3.28 23.89 -27.53
CA PHE A 562 -4.55 23.22 -27.65
C PHE A 562 -5.70 24.18 -27.33
N GLU A 563 -6.78 24.06 -28.09
CA GLU A 563 -8.07 24.65 -27.76
C GLU A 563 -8.85 23.59 -26.98
N VAL A 564 -9.27 23.89 -25.75
CA VAL A 564 -9.95 22.92 -24.88
C VAL A 564 -11.32 23.47 -24.49
N MET A 565 -12.36 22.64 -24.59
CA MET A 565 -13.73 23.01 -24.24
C MET A 565 -14.39 21.89 -23.45
N VAL A 566 -15.13 22.25 -22.40
CA VAL A 566 -15.96 21.31 -21.63
C VAL A 566 -17.42 21.46 -22.03
N ILE A 567 -18.03 20.35 -22.40
CA ILE A 567 -19.43 20.22 -22.81
C ILE A 567 -20.17 19.44 -21.74
N PRO A 568 -21.07 20.06 -20.97
CA PRO A 568 -21.94 19.33 -20.05
C PRO A 568 -22.93 18.48 -20.85
N GLY A 569 -23.11 17.22 -20.44
CA GLY A 569 -24.19 16.40 -20.97
C GLY A 569 -25.57 16.97 -20.57
N GLY A 570 -26.61 16.60 -21.30
CA GLY A 570 -27.99 17.05 -21.07
C GLY A 570 -28.25 18.52 -21.42
N ASP A 571 -27.23 19.29 -21.81
CA ASP A 571 -27.40 20.68 -22.22
C ASP A 571 -27.84 20.78 -23.68
N GLN A 572 -29.14 21.02 -23.87
CA GLN A 572 -29.76 21.21 -25.19
C GLN A 572 -29.39 22.56 -25.85
N HIS A 573 -28.69 23.46 -25.14
CA HIS A 573 -28.30 24.79 -25.63
C HIS A 573 -26.84 24.87 -26.09
N VAL A 574 -26.02 23.85 -25.84
CA VAL A 574 -24.72 23.72 -26.50
C VAL A 574 -25.01 23.52 -27.98
N ALA A 575 -24.62 24.50 -28.81
CA ALA A 575 -24.96 24.57 -30.22
C ALA A 575 -24.92 23.19 -30.90
N THR A 576 -26.07 22.76 -31.44
CA THR A 576 -26.29 21.44 -32.09
C THR A 576 -25.14 21.03 -33.00
N ASN A 577 -24.53 22.00 -33.71
CA ASN A 577 -23.42 21.78 -34.63
C ASN A 577 -22.14 21.20 -33.97
N LEU A 578 -21.82 21.56 -32.72
CA LEU A 578 -20.59 21.07 -32.06
C LEU A 578 -20.75 19.64 -31.56
N THR A 579 -21.92 19.29 -31.02
CA THR A 579 -22.25 17.91 -30.63
C THR A 579 -22.31 17.01 -31.85
N GLU A 580 -22.87 17.49 -32.97
CA GLU A 580 -22.85 16.81 -34.27
C GLU A 580 -21.42 16.60 -34.80
N GLU A 581 -20.56 17.63 -34.76
CA GLU A 581 -19.14 17.53 -35.13
C GLU A 581 -18.41 16.45 -34.31
N ILE A 582 -18.64 16.39 -33.00
CA ILE A 582 -18.00 15.39 -32.13
C ILE A 582 -18.50 13.99 -32.48
N VAL A 583 -19.81 13.82 -32.65
CA VAL A 583 -20.40 12.52 -32.99
C VAL A 583 -19.88 12.03 -34.35
N GLU A 584 -19.74 12.93 -35.33
CA GLU A 584 -19.15 12.63 -36.63
C GLU A 584 -17.69 12.15 -36.48
N VAL A 585 -16.84 12.93 -35.81
CA VAL A 585 -15.43 12.58 -35.60
C VAL A 585 -15.27 11.25 -34.84
N ILE A 586 -16.07 11.02 -33.80
CA ILE A 586 -16.01 9.76 -33.04
C ILE A 586 -16.49 8.58 -33.88
N ASN A 587 -17.50 8.76 -34.73
CA ASN A 587 -17.94 7.73 -35.67
C ASN A 587 -16.86 7.42 -36.73
N ASP A 588 -16.16 8.44 -37.23
CA ASP A 588 -15.05 8.26 -38.16
C ASP A 588 -13.91 7.48 -37.52
N TRP A 589 -13.50 7.83 -36.30
CA TRP A 589 -12.45 7.11 -35.57
C TRP A 589 -12.86 5.66 -35.29
N ARG A 590 -14.12 5.45 -34.86
CA ARG A 590 -14.69 4.12 -34.66
C ARG A 590 -14.68 3.30 -35.95
N HIS A 591 -15.10 3.89 -37.06
CA HIS A 591 -15.11 3.23 -38.36
C HIS A 591 -13.70 2.86 -38.80
N PHE A 592 -12.74 3.77 -38.65
CA PHE A 592 -11.33 3.54 -38.91
C PHE A 592 -10.81 2.33 -38.12
N TYR A 593 -10.99 2.30 -36.79
CA TYR A 593 -10.52 1.17 -35.98
C TYR A 593 -11.21 -0.16 -36.31
N ASN A 594 -12.48 -0.13 -36.76
CA ASN A 594 -13.18 -1.33 -37.21
C ASN A 594 -12.67 -1.86 -38.55
N GLN A 595 -12.11 -1.00 -39.40
CA GLN A 595 -11.48 -1.40 -40.67
C GLN A 595 -10.04 -1.90 -40.49
N VAL A 596 -9.35 -1.47 -39.43
CA VAL A 596 -7.99 -1.95 -39.13
C VAL A 596 -8.07 -3.37 -38.62
N GLU A 597 -7.58 -4.34 -39.41
CA GLU A 597 -7.45 -5.73 -38.97
C GLU A 597 -6.43 -5.87 -37.84
N TYR A 598 -6.69 -6.81 -36.94
CA TYR A 598 -5.75 -7.20 -35.88
C TYR A 598 -5.72 -8.72 -35.75
N GLN A 599 -4.58 -9.26 -35.32
CA GLN A 599 -4.40 -10.69 -35.09
C GLN A 599 -4.69 -11.07 -33.64
N ALA A 600 -5.39 -12.19 -33.45
CA ALA A 600 -5.72 -12.75 -32.15
C ALA A 600 -5.32 -14.22 -32.06
N ASP A 601 -4.98 -14.70 -30.86
CA ASP A 601 -4.73 -16.10 -30.61
C ASP A 601 -6.05 -16.92 -30.59
N HIS A 602 -5.93 -18.22 -30.30
CA HIS A 602 -7.07 -19.14 -30.21
C HIS A 602 -8.07 -18.78 -29.08
N ASN A 603 -7.66 -17.95 -28.12
CA ASN A 603 -8.48 -17.46 -27.02
C ASN A 603 -9.05 -16.04 -27.30
N GLY A 604 -8.82 -15.49 -28.50
CA GLY A 604 -9.25 -14.15 -28.87
C GLY A 604 -8.35 -13.03 -28.34
N THR A 605 -7.21 -13.35 -27.72
CA THR A 605 -6.27 -12.38 -27.16
C THR A 605 -5.45 -11.73 -28.28
N PRO A 606 -5.41 -10.39 -28.38
CA PRO A 606 -4.62 -9.72 -29.41
C PRO A 606 -3.11 -9.97 -29.25
N ILE A 607 -2.44 -10.42 -30.32
CA ILE A 607 -1.08 -10.99 -30.25
C ILE A 607 0.00 -9.90 -30.16
N SER A 608 -0.06 -8.87 -31.00
CA SER A 608 0.94 -7.80 -31.01
C SER A 608 0.53 -6.57 -30.19
N ARG A 609 1.48 -5.69 -29.88
CA ARG A 609 1.21 -4.38 -29.27
C ARG A 609 0.20 -3.57 -30.09
N ARG A 610 0.38 -3.54 -31.41
CA ARG A 610 -0.53 -2.85 -32.33
C ARG A 610 -1.94 -3.46 -32.27
N ASP A 611 -2.04 -4.78 -32.24
CA ASP A 611 -3.33 -5.48 -32.17
C ASP A 611 -4.10 -5.14 -30.88
N ARG A 612 -3.39 -5.11 -29.74
CA ARG A 612 -3.94 -4.70 -28.44
C ARG A 612 -4.44 -3.26 -28.46
N THR A 613 -3.66 -2.36 -29.06
CA THR A 613 -4.07 -0.96 -29.23
C THR A 613 -5.32 -0.84 -30.08
N VAL A 614 -5.42 -1.58 -31.19
CA VAL A 614 -6.62 -1.61 -32.05
C VAL A 614 -7.83 -2.14 -31.28
N TYR A 615 -7.68 -3.26 -30.57
CA TYR A 615 -8.74 -3.85 -29.74
C TYR A 615 -9.26 -2.86 -28.69
N ALA A 616 -8.37 -2.26 -27.91
CA ALA A 616 -8.73 -1.28 -26.87
C ALA A 616 -9.37 -0.01 -27.47
N ALA A 617 -8.88 0.44 -28.63
CA ALA A 617 -9.42 1.59 -29.33
C ALA A 617 -10.84 1.35 -29.87
N ARG A 618 -11.15 0.12 -30.33
CA ARG A 618 -12.52 -0.26 -30.71
C ARG A 618 -13.47 -0.18 -29.51
N ILE A 619 -13.09 -0.71 -28.35
CA ILE A 619 -13.91 -0.65 -27.12
C ILE A 619 -14.14 0.79 -26.67
N THR A 620 -13.08 1.57 -26.53
CA THR A 620 -13.15 2.96 -26.04
C THR A 620 -13.94 3.86 -27.00
N SER A 621 -13.72 3.79 -28.31
CA SER A 621 -14.49 4.58 -29.28
C SER A 621 -15.97 4.18 -29.32
N ASN A 622 -16.29 2.88 -29.22
CA ASN A 622 -17.68 2.41 -29.09
C ASN A 622 -18.35 2.93 -27.81
N MET A 623 -17.65 2.90 -26.67
CA MET A 623 -18.17 3.40 -25.40
C MET A 623 -18.44 4.91 -25.45
N LEU A 624 -17.51 5.69 -26.03
CA LEU A 624 -17.67 7.14 -26.13
C LEU A 624 -18.88 7.50 -26.98
N ARG A 625 -19.09 6.80 -28.10
CA ARG A 625 -20.28 6.95 -28.93
C ARG A 625 -21.57 6.69 -28.14
N HIS A 626 -21.60 5.63 -27.32
CA HIS A 626 -22.77 5.33 -26.49
C HIS A 626 -23.03 6.43 -25.47
N MET A 627 -22.01 6.96 -24.81
CA MET A 627 -22.17 8.06 -23.83
C MET A 627 -22.65 9.35 -24.49
N LEU A 628 -22.11 9.69 -25.66
CA LEU A 628 -22.56 10.84 -26.44
C LEU A 628 -24.01 10.69 -26.91
N ALA A 629 -24.44 9.46 -27.24
CA ALA A 629 -25.82 9.19 -27.65
C ALA A 629 -26.80 9.23 -26.48
N ASP A 630 -26.40 8.75 -25.29
CA ASP A 630 -27.20 8.86 -24.06
C ASP A 630 -27.34 10.33 -23.63
N ASN A 631 -26.26 11.10 -23.74
CA ASN A 631 -26.22 12.54 -23.44
C ASN A 631 -26.85 12.91 -22.08
N SER A 632 -26.74 12.04 -21.08
CA SER A 632 -27.22 12.32 -19.73
C SER A 632 -26.51 13.54 -19.13
N SER A 633 -27.24 14.30 -18.29
CA SER A 633 -26.68 15.39 -17.46
C SER A 633 -25.57 14.96 -16.50
N ASP A 634 -25.42 13.65 -16.31
CA ASP A 634 -24.38 13.09 -15.46
C ASP A 634 -23.00 13.16 -16.13
N TYR A 635 -22.94 13.24 -17.46
CA TYR A 635 -21.68 13.27 -18.20
C TYR A 635 -21.10 14.68 -18.38
N GLN A 636 -19.79 14.75 -18.52
CA GLN A 636 -19.10 15.90 -19.09
C GLN A 636 -18.11 15.40 -20.14
N PHE A 637 -18.09 16.07 -21.29
CA PHE A 637 -17.17 15.75 -22.38
C PHE A 637 -16.17 16.88 -22.53
N VAL A 638 -14.88 16.57 -22.57
CA VAL A 638 -13.83 17.56 -22.82
C VAL A 638 -13.27 17.34 -24.20
N VAL A 639 -13.46 18.32 -25.07
CA VAL A 639 -12.99 18.30 -26.44
C VAL A 639 -11.70 19.08 -26.53
N VAL A 640 -10.68 18.45 -27.08
CA VAL A 640 -9.38 19.06 -27.35
C VAL A 640 -9.22 19.19 -28.86
N LYS A 641 -9.10 20.43 -29.34
CA LYS A 641 -8.77 20.74 -30.73
C LYS A 641 -7.31 21.17 -30.85
N PHE A 642 -6.70 20.80 -31.97
CA PHE A 642 -5.38 21.25 -32.38
C PHE A 642 -5.47 21.73 -33.83
N LYS A 643 -5.13 23.00 -34.08
CA LYS A 643 -5.27 23.66 -35.39
C LYS A 643 -6.70 23.50 -35.96
N GLY A 644 -7.71 23.73 -35.11
CA GLY A 644 -9.13 23.62 -35.47
C GLY A 644 -9.69 22.20 -35.63
N LYS A 645 -8.87 21.14 -35.50
CA LYS A 645 -9.34 19.74 -35.61
C LYS A 645 -9.44 19.08 -34.25
N ILE A 646 -10.50 18.32 -33.99
CA ILE A 646 -10.62 17.50 -32.78
C ILE A 646 -9.52 16.43 -32.79
N VAL A 647 -8.72 16.40 -31.73
CA VAL A 647 -7.61 15.44 -31.56
C VAL A 647 -7.77 14.54 -30.35
N SER A 648 -8.60 14.93 -29.38
CA SER A 648 -8.94 14.09 -28.23
C SER A 648 -10.30 14.48 -27.66
N VAL A 649 -11.01 13.48 -27.15
CA VAL A 649 -12.26 13.67 -26.39
C VAL A 649 -12.17 12.84 -25.11
N LEU A 650 -12.35 13.48 -23.96
CA LEU A 650 -12.39 12.84 -22.64
C LEU A 650 -13.83 12.83 -22.13
N ALA A 651 -14.26 11.73 -21.52
CA ALA A 651 -15.54 11.62 -20.83
C ALA A 651 -15.32 11.49 -19.31
N SER A 652 -16.11 12.24 -18.55
CA SER A 652 -16.26 12.09 -17.10
C SER A 652 -17.71 11.88 -16.72
N LEU A 653 -17.92 11.26 -15.55
CA LEU A 653 -19.22 10.91 -15.01
C LEU A 653 -19.35 11.43 -13.58
N ASN A 654 -20.45 12.11 -13.27
CA ASN A 654 -20.79 12.52 -11.91
C ASN A 654 -21.25 11.33 -11.06
N ASP A 655 -20.98 11.39 -9.77
CA ASP A 655 -21.63 10.51 -8.80
C ASP A 655 -23.13 10.83 -8.68
N ALA A 656 -23.91 9.91 -8.10
CA ALA A 656 -25.36 10.07 -7.93
C ALA A 656 -25.76 11.33 -7.13
N ASN A 657 -24.90 11.79 -6.21
CA ASN A 657 -25.17 13.01 -5.42
C ASN A 657 -24.70 14.29 -6.12
N GLY A 658 -24.04 14.17 -7.27
CA GLY A 658 -23.46 15.27 -8.03
C GLY A 658 -22.40 16.06 -7.26
N ARG A 659 -21.80 15.51 -6.21
CA ARG A 659 -20.75 16.16 -5.41
C ARG A 659 -19.36 15.92 -5.97
N ASP A 660 -19.17 14.76 -6.55
CA ASP A 660 -17.90 14.27 -7.08
C ASP A 660 -18.07 13.93 -8.58
N SER A 661 -16.94 13.83 -9.28
CA SER A 661 -16.91 13.41 -10.68
C SER A 661 -15.73 12.46 -10.89
N TYR A 662 -15.87 11.48 -11.76
CA TYR A 662 -14.84 10.51 -12.07
C TYR A 662 -14.42 10.61 -13.52
N ILE A 663 -13.11 10.66 -13.76
CA ILE A 663 -12.56 10.47 -15.10
C ILE A 663 -12.90 9.04 -15.50
N ASN A 664 -13.64 8.92 -16.60
CA ASN A 664 -13.89 7.65 -17.20
C ASN A 664 -12.70 7.33 -18.12
N PHE A 665 -12.69 7.82 -19.34
CA PHE A 665 -11.61 7.57 -20.31
C PHE A 665 -11.51 8.68 -21.34
N SER A 666 -10.47 8.62 -22.17
CA SER A 666 -10.30 9.51 -23.32
C SER A 666 -10.03 8.72 -24.59
N VAL A 667 -10.55 9.21 -25.71
CA VAL A 667 -10.25 8.72 -27.05
C VAL A 667 -9.43 9.78 -27.78
N THR A 668 -8.35 9.37 -28.42
CA THR A 668 -7.41 10.24 -29.16
C THR A 668 -7.40 9.84 -30.63
N HIS A 669 -7.10 10.81 -31.50
CA HIS A 669 -7.06 10.64 -32.95
C HIS A 669 -6.25 9.39 -33.37
N PRO A 670 -6.78 8.49 -34.24
CA PRO A 670 -6.19 7.20 -34.52
C PRO A 670 -4.74 7.23 -35.00
N GLN A 671 -4.39 8.20 -35.85
CA GLN A 671 -3.03 8.40 -36.32
C GLN A 671 -2.01 8.55 -35.18
N TYR A 672 -2.34 9.32 -34.13
CA TYR A 672 -1.41 9.57 -33.02
C TYR A 672 -1.30 8.38 -32.07
N VAL A 673 -2.28 7.47 -32.11
CA VAL A 673 -2.35 6.26 -31.28
C VAL A 673 -1.64 5.10 -31.96
N LEU A 674 -1.92 4.84 -33.24
CA LEU A 674 -1.33 3.71 -33.97
C LEU A 674 0.09 3.99 -34.46
N ASN A 675 0.40 5.25 -34.76
CA ASN A 675 1.68 5.67 -35.31
C ASN A 675 2.32 6.79 -34.46
N PRO A 676 2.56 6.55 -33.15
CA PRO A 676 2.97 7.60 -32.23
C PRO A 676 4.37 8.17 -32.51
N HIS A 677 5.17 7.52 -33.36
CA HIS A 677 6.53 7.93 -33.73
C HIS A 677 6.65 8.52 -35.14
N GLU A 678 5.56 8.59 -35.90
CA GLU A 678 5.57 9.26 -37.21
C GLU A 678 5.65 10.78 -37.07
N ASN A 679 6.32 11.44 -38.01
CA ASN A 679 6.41 12.89 -38.06
C ASN A 679 5.00 13.51 -38.09
N GLY A 680 4.79 14.54 -37.28
CA GLY A 680 3.50 15.20 -37.09
C GLY A 680 2.61 14.57 -36.01
N SER A 681 3.02 13.48 -35.35
CA SER A 681 2.27 12.92 -34.23
C SER A 681 2.22 13.88 -33.03
N VAL A 682 1.05 13.95 -32.38
CA VAL A 682 0.77 14.94 -31.33
C VAL A 682 0.53 14.26 -29.98
N ARG A 683 1.14 14.78 -28.91
CA ARG A 683 0.95 14.36 -27.51
C ARG A 683 0.56 15.54 -26.60
N GLY A 684 0.00 15.21 -25.44
CA GLY A 684 -0.38 16.19 -24.40
C GLY A 684 -1.88 16.51 -24.32
N ALA A 685 -2.67 16.06 -25.29
CA ALA A 685 -4.12 16.35 -25.34
C ALA A 685 -4.88 15.80 -24.12
N GLY A 686 -4.58 14.59 -23.65
CA GLY A 686 -5.22 14.03 -22.45
C GLY A 686 -4.93 14.84 -21.17
N THR A 687 -3.69 15.32 -21.01
CA THR A 687 -3.31 16.22 -19.91
C THR A 687 -4.06 17.55 -19.98
N ALA A 688 -4.17 18.13 -21.18
CA ALA A 688 -4.93 19.35 -21.41
C ALA A 688 -6.41 19.17 -21.02
N ALA A 689 -7.01 18.04 -21.43
CA ALA A 689 -8.39 17.71 -21.11
C ALA A 689 -8.64 17.59 -19.59
N VAL A 690 -7.76 16.88 -18.86
CA VAL A 690 -7.92 16.71 -17.41
C VAL A 690 -7.77 18.04 -16.66
N ARG A 691 -6.83 18.88 -17.05
CA ARG A 691 -6.62 20.20 -16.42
C ARG A 691 -7.82 21.10 -16.57
N GLU A 692 -8.40 21.13 -17.77
CA GLU A 692 -9.56 21.94 -18.08
C GLU A 692 -10.83 21.39 -17.42
N LEU A 693 -10.98 20.05 -17.37
CA LEU A 693 -12.05 19.41 -16.61
C LEU A 693 -12.01 19.82 -15.13
N ALA A 694 -10.83 19.74 -14.51
CA ALA A 694 -10.67 20.09 -13.10
C ALA A 694 -11.01 21.57 -12.84
N ARG A 695 -10.62 22.49 -13.74
CA ARG A 695 -11.02 23.91 -13.69
C ARG A 695 -12.54 24.06 -13.74
N TYR A 696 -13.18 23.44 -14.73
CA TYR A 696 -14.63 23.48 -14.91
C TYR A 696 -15.38 22.92 -13.70
N LEU A 697 -14.99 21.74 -13.20
CA LEU A 697 -15.64 21.10 -12.05
C LEU A 697 -15.48 21.93 -10.77
N LYS A 698 -14.30 22.56 -10.57
CA LYS A 698 -14.08 23.50 -9.47
C LYS A 698 -15.04 24.69 -9.54
N GLU A 699 -15.21 25.29 -10.71
CA GLU A 699 -16.17 26.39 -10.94
C GLU A 699 -17.63 25.97 -10.71
N LYS A 700 -17.96 24.70 -10.94
CA LYS A 700 -19.27 24.11 -10.64
C LYS A 700 -19.42 23.66 -9.18
N GLY A 701 -18.43 23.92 -8.32
CA GLY A 701 -18.50 23.62 -6.87
C GLY A 701 -18.40 22.13 -6.54
N LYS A 702 -17.83 21.32 -7.43
CA LYS A 702 -17.54 19.90 -7.15
C LYS A 702 -16.39 19.78 -6.15
N LYS A 703 -16.38 18.72 -5.35
CA LYS A 703 -15.36 18.51 -4.32
C LYS A 703 -14.13 17.79 -4.85
N THR A 704 -14.33 16.69 -5.54
CA THR A 704 -13.23 15.87 -6.05
C THR A 704 -13.42 15.48 -7.51
N LEU A 705 -12.29 15.28 -8.18
CA LEU A 705 -12.21 14.56 -9.46
C LEU A 705 -11.48 13.23 -9.23
N GLY A 706 -12.18 12.11 -9.29
CA GLY A 706 -11.66 10.76 -9.08
C GLY A 706 -11.18 10.07 -10.34
N SER A 707 -10.39 9.00 -10.18
CA SER A 707 -9.91 8.14 -11.27
C SER A 707 -9.49 6.77 -10.72
N ASN A 708 -10.13 5.71 -11.21
CA ASN A 708 -9.70 4.34 -10.94
C ASN A 708 -8.54 3.94 -11.84
N VAL A 709 -7.49 3.34 -11.27
CA VAL A 709 -6.22 3.04 -11.93
C VAL A 709 -5.80 1.60 -11.68
N ILE A 710 -5.58 0.85 -12.76
CA ILE A 710 -5.23 -0.59 -12.76
C ILE A 710 -3.80 -0.87 -13.26
N SER A 711 -2.98 0.17 -13.38
CA SER A 711 -1.62 0.05 -13.93
C SER A 711 -0.70 1.13 -13.41
N GLN A 712 0.58 0.79 -13.31
CA GLN A 712 1.62 1.68 -12.80
C GLN A 712 1.80 2.90 -13.72
N PRO A 713 1.87 2.78 -15.06
CA PRO A 713 2.02 3.94 -15.93
C PRO A 713 0.86 4.94 -15.83
N SER A 714 -0.38 4.45 -15.67
CA SER A 714 -1.53 5.32 -15.45
C SER A 714 -1.40 6.09 -14.13
N ALA A 715 -0.94 5.44 -13.06
CA ALA A 715 -0.78 6.06 -11.75
C ALA A 715 0.27 7.20 -11.77
N ILE A 716 1.39 7.03 -12.50
CA ILE A 716 2.41 8.09 -12.73
C ILE A 716 1.76 9.32 -13.35
N VAL A 717 0.91 9.12 -14.36
CA VAL A 717 0.25 10.23 -15.05
C VAL A 717 -0.70 10.97 -14.09
N LYS A 718 -1.45 10.25 -13.25
CA LYS A 718 -2.37 10.87 -12.27
C LYS A 718 -1.61 11.70 -11.23
N LYS A 719 -0.53 11.16 -10.63
CA LYS A 719 0.29 11.92 -9.68
C LYS A 719 0.91 13.18 -10.29
N LYS A 720 1.39 13.11 -11.54
CA LYS A 720 1.90 14.29 -12.29
C LYS A 720 0.86 15.39 -12.49
N LEU A 721 -0.44 15.05 -12.44
CA LEU A 721 -1.55 15.99 -12.55
C LEU A 721 -2.07 16.48 -11.20
N GLY A 722 -1.42 16.08 -10.09
CA GLY A 722 -1.81 16.46 -8.73
C GLY A 722 -2.86 15.56 -8.08
N PHE A 723 -3.19 14.41 -8.68
CA PHE A 723 -4.02 13.42 -8.01
C PHE A 723 -3.20 12.76 -6.88
N ILE A 724 -3.85 12.57 -5.75
CA ILE A 724 -3.35 11.85 -4.59
C ILE A 724 -4.09 10.52 -4.46
N TYR A 725 -3.46 9.53 -3.86
CA TYR A 725 -4.15 8.27 -3.59
C TYR A 725 -5.17 8.50 -2.47
N LYS A 726 -6.39 7.97 -2.60
CA LYS A 726 -7.51 8.35 -1.73
C LYS A 726 -7.28 8.03 -0.25
N ASP A 727 -6.55 6.97 0.07
CA ASP A 727 -6.20 6.64 1.48
C ASP A 727 -4.98 7.44 2.00
N GLU A 728 -4.40 8.34 1.19
CA GLU A 728 -3.43 9.35 1.66
C GLU A 728 -4.11 10.58 2.30
N LEU A 729 -5.46 10.70 2.22
CA LEU A 729 -6.29 11.73 2.88
C LEU A 729 -6.86 11.24 4.22
#